data_AF-F0ZCA7-F1
#
_entry.id   AF-F0ZCA7-F1
#
_cell.length_a   1.000
_cell.length_b   1.000
_cell.length_c   1.000
_cell.angle_alpha   90.00
_cell.angle_beta   90.00
_cell.angle_gamma   90.00
#
_symmetry.space_group_name_H-M   'P 1'
#
loop_
_entity.id
_entity.type
_entity.pdbx_description
1 polymer ?
#
loop_
_entity_poly.entity_id
_entity_poly.type
_entity_poly.pdbx_seq_one_letter_code
_entity_poly.pdbx_strand_id
1 'polypeptide(L)'
;MEYPKENFKKIAKSLYQETNYRKKRELYNKINNRLKLDNKIKKEITKNKNNHSLIINNPPLLEKLFWTVFRNKPIFNTIFSNFIFKKSCSYDDLIGTQYIFSKFTNAINIIKDKIISNNYVFRNEQQDIIELFKNIIKNNQDNRDFYDILFTRSNINFTNWKKWVKLIIESGNVMALKIYIFHFKIGPQEIQNTFPLTFYHFNGYSGIKMMYHLKENYDHSFKPSIEPLVNFREINYMCNGNNHYMGYDLINILNPHLKLKQLIKLYKYIITLYYNNNNCLNNGTFKFNNLIIEINKITLNHFTKNQLNSTIRDLIIQHKTQLSNQQDVYNLIELIHNYYKIIFHLSKKYQNKLHKTRKPIEYYIYFKGIDRANGLLTSEEETENCTLHRVQDFFQATLSNKQEKIDFINKTQSLKILGHLANLILSNNDIELKNNYEKKLEPYSRDIIFKQRALESISNTKTLDFFFKKDLYFEDGNENWKYIKNKEILIYYEMLMKQSSKKFKVIEYDYDLNIYMFILYRALLNPSVYRFDSCKELRNNSYLSDTNPYLSALNIIIQKKEDIFLNYDFSIFQYFQKPTQLIYQISINISKDLFYNIRRSNISKNFDFIFILYLFYCGRIKEGIEYLEQLSTYWDIELYSQEYNMLFELPFKPLEKLIVFFIKKEKVNNFNLLIKVAAIKGYLQIFKKVFSKYGIFLNKNSSQYKKEIEFFISIARSFNNDNLVKFLTNHLNNKIK
;
A
#
# COMPACT_ATOMS: atom_id res chain seq x y z
N MET A 1 -19.92 11.14 45.46
CA MET A 1 -18.53 11.06 45.95
C MET A 1 -17.91 12.44 45.83
N GLU A 2 -17.90 13.18 46.93
CA GLU A 2 -17.19 14.46 47.03
C GLU A 2 -15.69 14.17 47.10
N TYR A 3 -14.91 14.81 46.24
CA TYR A 3 -13.46 14.69 46.28
C TYR A 3 -12.91 15.42 47.51
N PRO A 4 -11.95 14.84 48.26
CA PRO A 4 -11.42 15.48 49.47
C PRO A 4 -10.76 16.82 49.14
N LYS A 5 -11.15 17.89 49.87
CA LYS A 5 -10.57 19.25 49.81
C LYS A 5 -9.03 19.26 49.88
N GLU A 6 -8.42 18.23 50.45
CA GLU A 6 -6.97 18.07 50.57
C GLU A 6 -6.25 17.87 49.23
N ASN A 7 -6.87 17.20 48.24
CA ASN A 7 -6.26 17.03 46.92
C ASN A 7 -6.22 18.35 46.13
N PHE A 8 -7.21 19.23 46.33
CA PHE A 8 -7.18 20.58 45.79
C PHE A 8 -6.07 21.44 46.42
N LYS A 9 -5.82 21.31 47.73
CA LYS A 9 -4.73 22.02 48.41
C LYS A 9 -3.34 21.56 47.94
N LYS A 10 -3.13 20.26 47.68
CA LYS A 10 -1.85 19.74 47.15
C LYS A 10 -1.57 20.24 45.72
N ILE A 11 -2.57 20.25 44.84
CA ILE A 11 -2.44 20.76 43.47
C ILE A 11 -2.27 22.29 43.46
N ALA A 12 -2.95 23.01 44.36
CA ALA A 12 -2.80 24.46 44.48
C ALA A 12 -1.39 24.85 44.97
N LYS A 13 -0.82 24.13 45.94
CA LYS A 13 0.55 24.36 46.44
C LYS A 13 1.62 24.11 45.37
N SER A 14 1.45 23.12 44.50
CA SER A 14 2.40 22.88 43.39
C SER A 14 2.36 23.94 42.28
N LEU A 15 1.38 24.86 42.30
CA LEU A 15 1.13 25.85 41.25
C LEU A 15 1.44 27.30 41.68
N TYR A 16 1.97 27.51 42.89
CA TYR A 16 2.24 28.84 43.48
C TYR A 16 3.49 29.56 42.92
N GLN A 17 3.90 29.28 41.67
CA GLN A 17 5.08 29.90 41.05
C GLN A 17 4.83 30.70 39.76
N GLU A 18 3.59 30.92 39.29
CA GLU A 18 3.37 31.84 38.15
C GLU A 18 2.23 32.84 38.40
N THR A 19 2.60 34.11 38.57
CA THR A 19 1.72 35.28 38.74
C THR A 19 1.11 35.77 37.43
N ASN A 20 0.34 34.93 36.73
CA ASN A 20 -0.44 35.39 35.59
C ASN A 20 -1.88 34.86 35.61
N TYR A 21 -2.81 35.72 36.05
CA TYR A 21 -4.22 35.40 36.31
C TYR A 21 -4.95 34.80 35.09
N ARG A 22 -4.54 35.14 33.87
CA ARG A 22 -5.15 34.64 32.62
C ARG A 22 -4.83 33.16 32.36
N LYS A 23 -3.58 32.74 32.64
CA LYS A 23 -3.15 31.33 32.55
C LYS A 23 -3.85 30.46 33.60
N LYS A 24 -4.17 31.02 34.76
CA LYS A 24 -4.88 30.32 35.84
C LYS A 24 -6.28 29.88 35.41
N ARG A 25 -7.05 30.75 34.75
CA ARG A 25 -8.41 30.42 34.26
C ARG A 25 -8.38 29.35 33.15
N GLU A 26 -7.42 29.45 32.22
CA GLU A 26 -7.23 28.43 31.18
C GLU A 26 -6.83 27.07 31.78
N LEU A 27 -5.97 27.08 32.80
CA LEU A 27 -5.56 25.87 33.51
C LEU A 27 -6.73 25.24 34.28
N TYR A 28 -7.54 26.04 34.99
CA TYR A 28 -8.76 25.57 35.64
C TYR A 28 -9.74 24.96 34.64
N ASN A 29 -9.93 25.59 33.48
CA ASN A 29 -10.78 25.05 32.42
C ASN A 29 -10.22 23.74 31.86
N LYS A 30 -8.90 23.62 31.67
CA LYS A 30 -8.25 22.37 31.26
C LYS A 30 -8.42 21.27 32.30
N ILE A 31 -8.25 21.57 33.59
CA ILE A 31 -8.44 20.61 34.69
C ILE A 31 -9.91 20.17 34.76
N ASN A 32 -10.85 21.11 34.68
CA ASN A 32 -12.27 20.81 34.77
C ASN A 32 -12.77 20.01 33.55
N ASN A 33 -12.26 20.31 32.35
CA ASN A 33 -12.51 19.52 31.15
C ASN A 33 -11.94 18.11 31.27
N ARG A 34 -10.75 17.95 31.84
CA ARG A 34 -10.13 16.64 32.07
C ARG A 34 -10.92 15.80 33.09
N LEU A 35 -11.36 16.40 34.19
CA LEU A 35 -12.20 15.73 35.18
C LEU A 35 -13.58 15.32 34.62
N LYS A 36 -14.19 16.17 33.78
CA LYS A 36 -15.43 15.83 33.06
C LYS A 36 -15.21 14.67 32.09
N LEU A 37 -14.09 14.65 31.37
CA LEU A 37 -13.71 13.56 30.47
C LEU A 37 -13.49 12.25 31.23
N ASP A 38 -12.74 12.28 32.34
CA ASP A 38 -12.44 11.11 33.17
C ASP A 38 -13.72 10.49 33.76
N ASN A 39 -14.68 11.34 34.18
CA ASN A 39 -15.99 10.87 34.66
C ASN A 39 -16.85 10.28 33.53
N LYS A 40 -16.78 10.84 32.32
CA LYS A 40 -17.48 10.30 31.15
C LYS A 40 -16.92 8.93 30.74
N ILE A 41 -15.59 8.81 30.75
CA ILE A 41 -14.86 7.56 30.51
C ILE A 41 -15.22 6.51 31.56
N LYS A 42 -15.20 6.84 32.87
CA LYS A 42 -15.58 5.91 33.93
C LYS A 42 -17.02 5.41 33.79
N LYS A 43 -17.98 6.28 33.42
CA LYS A 43 -19.38 5.90 33.19
C LYS A 43 -19.57 5.01 31.95
N GLU A 44 -18.81 5.24 30.88
CA GLU A 44 -18.86 4.35 29.70
C GLU A 44 -18.18 2.99 29.96
N ILE A 45 -17.08 2.97 30.71
CA ILE A 45 -16.41 1.72 31.12
C ILE A 45 -17.34 0.85 31.98
N THR A 46 -18.17 1.46 32.84
CA THR A 46 -19.14 0.71 33.65
C THR A 46 -20.34 0.20 32.84
N LYS A 47 -20.75 0.93 31.79
CA LYS A 47 -21.82 0.49 30.88
C LYS A 47 -21.40 -0.67 29.96
N ASN A 48 -20.14 -0.76 29.58
CA ASN A 48 -19.65 -1.76 28.62
C ASN A 48 -19.02 -3.01 29.25
N LYS A 49 -19.15 -3.22 30.57
CA LYS A 49 -18.56 -4.39 31.25
C LYS A 49 -19.12 -5.74 30.79
N ASN A 50 -20.24 -5.77 30.05
CA ASN A 50 -20.90 -7.04 29.70
C ASN A 50 -20.59 -7.61 28.32
N ASN A 51 -19.91 -6.89 27.41
CA ASN A 51 -19.56 -7.44 26.10
C ASN A 51 -18.09 -7.12 25.75
N HIS A 52 -17.30 -8.19 25.55
CA HIS A 52 -15.91 -8.21 25.07
C HIS A 52 -14.80 -8.00 26.12
N SER A 53 -14.50 -9.06 26.88
CA SER A 53 -13.27 -9.17 27.65
C SER A 53 -12.05 -9.28 26.73
N LEU A 54 -11.01 -8.47 27.00
CA LEU A 54 -9.66 -8.69 26.45
C LEU A 54 -9.13 -10.03 26.95
N ILE A 55 -8.74 -10.93 26.04
CA ILE A 55 -8.13 -12.24 26.33
C ILE A 55 -6.59 -12.10 26.56
N ILE A 56 -6.10 -10.88 26.77
CA ILE A 56 -4.70 -10.65 27.16
C ILE A 56 -4.63 -10.71 28.69
N ASN A 57 -3.87 -11.66 29.24
CA ASN A 57 -3.63 -11.72 30.68
C ASN A 57 -2.74 -10.54 31.11
N ASN A 58 -3.28 -9.65 31.94
CA ASN A 58 -2.61 -8.51 32.57
C ASN A 58 -1.83 -7.55 31.63
N PRO A 59 -2.43 -6.98 30.56
CA PRO A 59 -1.80 -5.88 29.85
C PRO A 59 -1.63 -4.67 30.79
N PRO A 60 -0.54 -3.90 30.64
CA PRO A 60 -0.34 -2.64 31.37
C PRO A 60 -1.59 -1.75 31.27
N LEU A 61 -1.89 -0.99 32.33
CA LEU A 61 -3.10 -0.15 32.40
C LEU A 61 -3.25 0.78 31.19
N LEU A 62 -2.13 1.33 30.69
CA LEU A 62 -2.08 2.18 29.50
C LEU A 62 -2.51 1.45 28.23
N GLU A 63 -2.12 0.20 28.08
CA GLU A 63 -2.50 -0.65 26.94
C GLU A 63 -3.97 -1.08 27.05
N LYS A 64 -4.45 -1.40 28.27
CA LYS A 64 -5.86 -1.67 28.53
C LYS A 64 -6.73 -0.45 28.18
N LEU A 65 -6.30 0.75 28.57
CA LEU A 65 -6.99 2.01 28.24
C LEU A 65 -6.92 2.31 26.73
N PHE A 66 -5.76 2.10 26.10
CA PHE A 66 -5.58 2.26 24.65
C PHE A 66 -6.56 1.38 23.88
N TRP A 67 -6.64 0.09 24.19
CA TRP A 67 -7.56 -0.84 23.51
C TRP A 67 -9.02 -0.57 23.83
N THR A 68 -9.33 -0.15 25.06
CA THR A 68 -10.69 0.26 25.45
C THR A 68 -11.14 1.47 24.63
N VAL A 69 -10.25 2.44 24.42
CA VAL A 69 -10.47 3.61 23.58
C VAL A 69 -10.60 3.23 22.11
N PHE A 70 -9.78 2.29 21.62
CA PHE A 70 -9.76 1.86 20.23
C PHE A 70 -11.01 1.06 19.83
N ARG A 71 -11.53 0.23 20.73
CA ARG A 71 -12.74 -0.59 20.53
C ARG A 71 -14.04 0.18 20.81
N ASN A 72 -13.97 1.28 21.56
CA ASN A 72 -15.12 2.15 21.80
C ASN A 72 -15.39 2.99 20.55
N LYS A 73 -16.35 2.57 19.73
CA LYS A 73 -16.73 3.22 18.47
C LYS A 73 -16.95 4.74 18.60
N PRO A 74 -17.69 5.26 19.60
CA PRO A 74 -17.76 6.70 19.85
C PRO A 74 -16.41 7.39 20.07
N ILE A 75 -15.56 6.86 20.95
CA ILE A 75 -14.26 7.47 21.27
C ILE A 75 -13.29 7.33 20.09
N PHE A 76 -13.24 6.17 19.44
CA PHE A 76 -12.49 5.94 18.21
C PHE A 76 -12.86 6.97 17.14
N ASN A 77 -14.17 7.14 16.86
CA ASN A 77 -14.66 8.15 15.92
C ASN A 77 -14.33 9.59 16.35
N THR A 78 -14.17 9.84 17.64
CA THR A 78 -13.82 11.16 18.20
C THR A 78 -12.32 11.44 18.08
N ILE A 79 -11.46 10.46 18.37
CA ILE A 79 -9.99 10.58 18.27
C ILE A 79 -9.55 10.64 16.81
N PHE A 80 -10.12 9.78 15.97
CA PHE A 80 -9.87 9.75 14.53
C PHE A 80 -10.83 10.68 13.77
N SER A 81 -11.45 11.65 14.45
CA SER A 81 -12.43 12.58 13.85
C SER A 81 -11.87 13.43 12.71
N ASN A 82 -10.55 13.54 12.61
CA ASN A 82 -9.81 14.23 11.56
C ASN A 82 -9.35 13.29 10.41
N PHE A 83 -9.62 11.99 10.50
CA PHE A 83 -9.33 11.04 9.41
C PHE A 83 -10.47 11.03 8.38
N ILE A 84 -10.09 10.94 7.11
CA ILE A 84 -10.96 11.07 5.93
C ILE A 84 -12.11 10.02 5.90
N PHE A 85 -11.98 8.90 6.61
CA PHE A 85 -12.91 7.75 6.57
C PHE A 85 -13.97 7.70 7.69
N LYS A 86 -14.26 8.85 8.31
CA LYS A 86 -15.11 9.03 9.53
C LYS A 86 -16.49 8.32 9.58
N LYS A 87 -17.05 7.85 8.46
CA LYS A 87 -18.45 7.34 8.42
C LYS A 87 -18.61 5.87 8.00
N SER A 88 -17.59 5.21 7.47
CA SER A 88 -17.77 3.94 6.74
C SER A 88 -16.98 2.74 7.27
N CYS A 89 -16.06 2.91 8.22
CA CYS A 89 -15.25 1.82 8.73
C CYS A 89 -15.10 1.90 10.26
N SER A 90 -15.75 0.98 10.96
CA SER A 90 -15.46 0.64 12.35
C SER A 90 -14.24 -0.28 12.43
N TYR A 91 -13.72 -0.51 13.64
CA TYR A 91 -12.64 -1.49 13.85
C TYR A 91 -13.01 -2.86 13.26
N ASP A 92 -14.28 -3.26 13.36
CA ASP A 92 -14.79 -4.53 12.82
C ASP A 92 -14.69 -4.59 11.29
N ASP A 93 -14.86 -3.45 10.61
CA ASP A 93 -14.78 -3.34 9.14
C ASP A 93 -13.33 -3.38 8.59
N LEU A 94 -12.32 -3.40 9.46
CA LEU A 94 -10.93 -3.62 9.06
C LEU A 94 -10.71 -5.11 8.76
N ILE A 95 -10.89 -5.47 7.49
CA ILE A 95 -10.76 -6.83 6.95
C ILE A 95 -9.72 -6.88 5.80
N GLY A 96 -9.12 -8.04 5.55
CA GLY A 96 -8.08 -8.26 4.53
C GLY A 96 -6.67 -7.86 5.01
N THR A 97 -5.72 -8.79 4.98
CA THR A 97 -4.43 -8.60 5.68
C THR A 97 -3.55 -7.63 4.93
N GLN A 98 -3.55 -7.70 3.60
CA GLN A 98 -2.83 -6.78 2.72
C GLN A 98 -3.28 -5.33 2.91
N TYR A 99 -4.59 -5.09 3.03
CA TYR A 99 -5.13 -3.76 3.31
C TYR A 99 -4.62 -3.23 4.66
N ILE A 100 -4.67 -4.07 5.69
CA ILE A 100 -4.24 -3.66 7.02
C ILE A 100 -2.73 -3.37 7.05
N PHE A 101 -1.89 -4.23 6.44
CA PHE A 101 -0.44 -4.02 6.36
C PHE A 101 -0.04 -2.76 5.59
N SER A 102 -0.73 -2.43 4.50
CA SER A 102 -0.41 -1.26 3.69
C SER A 102 -0.90 0.06 4.30
N LYS A 103 -1.90 0.04 5.20
CA LYS A 103 -2.52 1.26 5.74
C LYS A 103 -2.18 1.59 7.18
N PHE A 104 -1.78 0.62 7.98
CA PHE A 104 -1.64 0.82 9.42
C PHE A 104 -0.21 0.54 9.85
N THR A 105 0.42 1.53 10.47
CA THR A 105 1.77 1.37 11.04
C THR A 105 1.79 0.33 12.17
N ASN A 106 0.65 0.09 12.81
CA ASN A 106 0.41 -0.96 13.81
C ASN A 106 -0.34 -2.19 13.25
N ALA A 107 -0.27 -2.44 11.93
CA ALA A 107 -1.00 -3.51 11.24
C ALA A 107 -0.90 -4.89 11.90
N ILE A 108 0.30 -5.30 12.31
CA ILE A 108 0.54 -6.58 12.99
C ILE A 108 -0.36 -6.71 14.23
N ASN A 109 -0.46 -5.65 15.04
CA ASN A 109 -1.25 -5.67 16.27
C ASN A 109 -2.74 -5.75 15.98
N ILE A 110 -3.22 -5.02 14.96
CA ILE A 110 -4.64 -5.05 14.54
C ILE A 110 -5.03 -6.47 14.08
N ILE A 111 -4.22 -7.07 13.21
CA ILE A 111 -4.46 -8.41 12.68
C ILE A 111 -4.45 -9.45 13.79
N LYS A 112 -3.44 -9.41 14.66
CA LYS A 112 -3.34 -10.32 15.81
C LYS A 112 -4.58 -10.24 16.69
N ASP A 113 -4.97 -9.04 17.08
CA ASP A 113 -6.12 -8.83 17.97
C ASP A 113 -7.41 -9.40 17.38
N LYS A 114 -7.64 -9.17 16.08
CA LYS A 114 -8.83 -9.70 15.40
C LYS A 114 -8.82 -11.20 15.22
N ILE A 115 -7.68 -11.81 14.92
CA ILE A 115 -7.59 -13.29 14.82
C ILE A 115 -7.76 -13.92 16.20
N ILE A 116 -7.12 -13.34 17.23
CA ILE A 116 -7.23 -13.82 18.62
C ILE A 116 -8.66 -13.70 19.15
N SER A 117 -9.37 -12.63 18.77
CA SER A 117 -10.79 -12.44 19.13
C SER A 117 -11.77 -13.22 18.24
N ASN A 118 -11.28 -14.02 17.28
CA ASN A 118 -12.06 -14.72 16.25
C ASN A 118 -13.01 -13.81 15.45
N ASN A 119 -12.68 -12.53 15.34
CA ASN A 119 -13.43 -11.51 14.60
C ASN A 119 -12.77 -11.15 13.26
N TYR A 120 -11.75 -11.90 12.85
CA TYR A 120 -11.07 -11.66 11.58
C TYR A 120 -11.79 -12.37 10.43
N VAL A 121 -12.22 -11.60 9.44
CA VAL A 121 -12.77 -12.13 8.18
C VAL A 121 -11.66 -12.11 7.13
N PHE A 122 -11.27 -13.30 6.69
CA PHE A 122 -10.36 -13.48 5.57
C PHE A 122 -11.13 -13.24 4.27
N ARG A 123 -10.60 -12.34 3.43
CA ARG A 123 -11.24 -11.95 2.17
C ARG A 123 -10.78 -12.84 1.02
N ASN A 124 -9.51 -13.23 1.05
CA ASN A 124 -8.93 -14.28 0.24
C ASN A 124 -8.05 -15.10 1.16
N GLU A 125 -8.58 -16.19 1.71
CA GLU A 125 -7.92 -16.99 2.75
C GLU A 125 -6.46 -17.31 2.40
N GLN A 126 -6.18 -17.75 1.17
CA GLN A 126 -4.83 -18.12 0.77
C GLN A 126 -3.91 -16.90 0.72
N GLN A 127 -4.31 -15.83 0.03
CA GLN A 127 -3.47 -14.64 -0.09
C GLN A 127 -3.29 -13.94 1.26
N ASP A 128 -4.35 -13.86 2.05
CA ASP A 128 -4.32 -13.21 3.34
C ASP A 128 -3.36 -13.93 4.29
N ILE A 129 -3.40 -15.27 4.32
CA ILE A 129 -2.47 -16.10 5.11
C ILE A 129 -1.03 -15.98 4.61
N ILE A 130 -0.80 -15.96 3.30
CA ILE A 130 0.55 -15.75 2.74
C ILE A 130 1.13 -14.42 3.24
N GLU A 131 0.33 -13.35 3.26
CA GLU A 131 0.75 -12.06 3.80
C GLU A 131 1.04 -12.12 5.31
N LEU A 132 0.28 -12.88 6.09
CA LEU A 132 0.61 -13.12 7.50
C LEU A 132 1.99 -13.76 7.65
N PHE A 133 2.26 -14.82 6.88
CA PHE A 133 3.53 -15.52 6.93
C PHE A 133 4.70 -14.62 6.52
N LYS A 134 4.53 -13.77 5.51
CA LYS A 134 5.57 -12.82 5.04
C LYS A 134 5.86 -11.72 6.06
N ASN A 135 4.86 -11.24 6.79
CA ASN A 135 5.00 -10.06 7.65
C ASN A 135 5.24 -10.38 9.14
N ILE A 136 4.71 -11.50 9.66
CA ILE A 136 4.85 -11.89 11.08
C ILE A 136 5.95 -12.96 11.22
N ILE A 137 7.20 -12.54 10.99
CA ILE A 137 8.38 -13.44 10.90
C ILE A 137 9.29 -13.44 12.13
N LYS A 138 9.13 -12.47 13.06
CA LYS A 138 10.02 -12.35 14.22
C LYS A 138 9.79 -13.53 15.18
N ASN A 139 10.87 -14.18 15.59
CA ASN A 139 10.80 -15.27 16.56
C ASN A 139 10.78 -14.71 17.99
N ASN A 140 9.59 -14.43 18.51
CA ASN A 140 9.33 -14.02 19.90
C ASN A 140 8.10 -14.76 20.43
N GLN A 141 7.87 -14.73 21.75
CA GLN A 141 6.77 -15.46 22.37
C GLN A 141 5.40 -15.04 21.82
N ASP A 142 5.17 -13.72 21.75
CA ASP A 142 3.93 -13.13 21.23
C ASP A 142 3.57 -13.60 19.79
N ASN A 143 4.54 -13.76 18.89
CA ASN A 143 4.26 -14.31 17.56
C ASN A 143 4.07 -15.83 17.57
N ARG A 144 4.68 -16.56 18.52
CA ARG A 144 4.46 -18.00 18.67
C ARG A 144 3.04 -18.27 19.14
N ASP A 145 2.60 -17.55 20.18
CA ASP A 145 1.24 -17.64 20.71
C ASP A 145 0.21 -17.27 19.64
N PHE A 146 0.52 -16.26 18.82
CA PHE A 146 -0.31 -15.90 17.68
C PHE A 146 -0.47 -17.05 16.67
N TYR A 147 0.61 -17.71 16.25
CA TYR A 147 0.49 -18.82 15.29
C TYR A 147 -0.19 -20.04 15.88
N ASP A 148 0.03 -20.31 17.17
CA ASP A 148 -0.70 -21.36 17.89
C ASP A 148 -2.21 -21.09 17.80
N ILE A 149 -2.65 -19.87 18.12
CA ILE A 149 -4.05 -19.46 18.00
C ILE A 149 -4.53 -19.50 16.54
N LEU A 150 -3.73 -19.03 15.58
CA LEU A 150 -4.08 -19.06 14.16
C LEU A 150 -4.38 -20.48 13.68
N PHE A 151 -3.53 -21.45 14.01
CA PHE A 151 -3.68 -22.82 13.54
C PHE A 151 -4.74 -23.62 14.31
N THR A 152 -5.04 -23.25 15.55
CA THR A 152 -5.96 -23.99 16.43
C THR A 152 -7.39 -23.42 16.47
N ARG A 153 -7.54 -22.10 16.44
CA ARG A 153 -8.78 -21.40 16.80
C ARG A 153 -9.34 -20.51 15.70
N SER A 154 -8.59 -20.26 14.63
CA SER A 154 -9.13 -19.48 13.52
C SER A 154 -10.16 -20.27 12.73
N ASN A 155 -11.05 -19.56 12.03
CA ASN A 155 -12.05 -20.18 11.16
C ASN A 155 -11.45 -20.79 9.86
N ILE A 156 -10.12 -20.79 9.70
CA ILE A 156 -9.46 -21.36 8.53
C ILE A 156 -9.19 -22.85 8.74
N ASN A 157 -9.53 -23.63 7.72
CA ASN A 157 -9.22 -25.05 7.72
C ASN A 157 -7.74 -25.31 7.38
N PHE A 158 -6.94 -25.56 8.42
CA PHE A 158 -5.54 -25.92 8.31
C PHE A 158 -5.28 -27.44 8.13
N THR A 159 -6.27 -28.29 7.85
CA THR A 159 -6.04 -29.74 7.74
C THR A 159 -5.29 -30.18 6.48
N ASN A 160 -5.33 -29.40 5.39
CA ASN A 160 -4.51 -29.67 4.20
C ASN A 160 -3.05 -29.24 4.46
N TRP A 161 -2.34 -30.05 5.23
CA TRP A 161 -0.98 -29.76 5.65
C TRP A 161 -0.02 -29.58 4.48
N LYS A 162 -0.24 -30.31 3.37
CA LYS A 162 0.60 -30.19 2.18
C LYS A 162 0.53 -28.79 1.57
N LYS A 163 -0.68 -28.25 1.44
CA LYS A 163 -0.89 -26.88 0.95
C LYS A 163 -0.21 -25.86 1.87
N TRP A 164 -0.45 -25.95 3.18
CA TRP A 164 -0.01 -24.93 4.12
C TRP A 164 1.50 -24.97 4.39
N VAL A 165 2.10 -26.14 4.50
CA VAL A 165 3.57 -26.26 4.63
C VAL A 165 4.25 -25.68 3.39
N LYS A 166 3.74 -25.94 2.17
CA LYS A 166 4.26 -25.32 0.94
C LYS A 166 4.26 -23.79 1.03
N LEU A 167 3.11 -23.19 1.37
CA LEU A 167 2.97 -21.73 1.49
C LEU A 167 3.86 -21.14 2.58
N ILE A 168 4.03 -21.83 3.72
CA ILE A 168 4.93 -21.40 4.79
C ILE A 168 6.39 -21.47 4.31
N ILE A 169 6.80 -22.52 3.60
CA ILE A 169 8.14 -22.65 3.03
C ILE A 169 8.42 -21.53 2.03
N GLU A 170 7.50 -21.28 1.09
CA GLU A 170 7.61 -20.20 0.09
C GLU A 170 7.72 -18.80 0.73
N SER A 171 7.04 -18.58 1.86
CA SER A 171 7.17 -17.33 2.61
C SER A 171 8.49 -17.16 3.37
N GLY A 172 9.26 -18.24 3.55
CA GLY A 172 10.48 -18.27 4.34
C GLY A 172 10.27 -18.12 5.86
N ASN A 173 9.06 -18.36 6.38
CA ASN A 173 8.74 -18.20 7.79
C ASN A 173 9.03 -19.47 8.63
N VAL A 174 10.29 -19.64 9.01
CA VAL A 174 10.77 -20.78 9.82
C VAL A 174 10.00 -20.96 11.13
N MET A 175 9.56 -19.88 11.77
CA MET A 175 8.85 -19.99 13.05
C MET A 175 7.45 -20.56 12.86
N ALA A 176 6.68 -20.03 11.89
CA ALA A 176 5.37 -20.57 11.56
C ALA A 176 5.47 -22.05 11.19
N LEU A 177 6.50 -22.44 10.43
CA LEU A 177 6.73 -23.84 10.04
C LEU A 177 6.87 -24.76 11.25
N LYS A 178 7.71 -24.39 12.22
CA LYS A 178 7.93 -25.18 13.43
C LYS A 178 6.64 -25.38 14.23
N ILE A 179 5.86 -24.32 14.40
CA ILE A 179 4.60 -24.37 15.17
C ILE A 179 3.57 -25.22 14.43
N TYR A 180 3.48 -25.06 13.11
CA TYR A 180 2.56 -25.82 12.27
C TYR A 180 2.88 -27.33 12.30
N ILE A 181 4.13 -27.70 12.06
CA ILE A 181 4.57 -29.11 12.08
C ILE A 181 4.32 -29.76 13.44
N PHE A 182 4.63 -29.03 14.53
CA PHE A 182 4.39 -29.51 15.88
C PHE A 182 2.89 -29.74 16.13
N HIS A 183 2.04 -28.77 15.75
CA HIS A 183 0.61 -28.83 15.99
C HIS A 183 -0.06 -29.98 15.23
N PHE A 184 0.29 -30.16 13.95
CA PHE A 184 -0.27 -31.21 13.09
C PHE A 184 0.50 -32.53 13.14
N LYS A 185 1.49 -32.66 14.03
CA LYS A 185 2.32 -33.86 14.26
C LYS A 185 2.93 -34.44 12.98
N ILE A 186 3.38 -33.57 12.08
CA ILE A 186 3.91 -33.96 10.78
C ILE A 186 5.31 -34.54 10.97
N GLY A 187 5.54 -35.75 10.47
CA GLY A 187 6.83 -36.43 10.59
C GLY A 187 7.91 -35.81 9.71
N PRO A 188 9.20 -35.81 10.12
CA PRO A 188 10.30 -35.34 9.29
C PRO A 188 10.35 -35.99 7.89
N GLN A 189 10.12 -37.30 7.81
CA GLN A 189 10.10 -38.05 6.56
C GLN A 189 8.95 -37.62 5.62
N GLU A 190 7.80 -37.23 6.18
CA GLU A 190 6.65 -36.79 5.38
C GLU A 190 6.96 -35.46 4.68
N ILE A 191 7.62 -34.54 5.38
CA ILE A 191 8.08 -33.26 4.83
C ILE A 191 9.14 -33.52 3.76
N GLN A 192 10.12 -34.39 4.07
CA GLN A 192 11.21 -34.76 3.17
C GLN A 192 10.68 -35.28 1.81
N ASN A 193 9.72 -36.20 1.86
CA ASN A 193 9.14 -36.87 0.70
C ASN A 193 8.18 -35.98 -0.10
N THR A 194 7.44 -35.10 0.58
CA THR A 194 6.39 -34.30 -0.06
C THR A 194 6.95 -33.03 -0.73
N PHE A 195 8.02 -32.46 -0.18
CA PHE A 195 8.53 -31.15 -0.59
C PHE A 195 9.99 -31.21 -1.01
N PRO A 196 10.33 -31.90 -2.12
CA PRO A 196 11.70 -31.89 -2.59
C PRO A 196 12.10 -30.45 -2.93
N LEU A 197 13.28 -30.05 -2.46
CA LEU A 197 13.74 -28.66 -2.47
C LEU A 197 13.97 -28.08 -3.88
N THR A 198 13.87 -28.90 -4.93
CA THR A 198 13.92 -28.49 -6.34
C THR A 198 12.76 -27.60 -6.76
N PHE A 199 11.67 -27.57 -6.01
CA PHE A 199 10.46 -26.80 -6.37
C PHE A 199 10.37 -25.39 -5.78
N TYR A 200 11.35 -24.96 -4.99
CA TYR A 200 11.25 -23.69 -4.27
C TYR A 200 12.30 -22.68 -4.70
N HIS A 201 11.82 -21.48 -5.01
CA HIS A 201 12.66 -20.32 -5.27
C HIS A 201 12.92 -19.58 -3.96
N PHE A 202 14.12 -19.75 -3.42
CA PHE A 202 14.53 -19.12 -2.16
C PHE A 202 15.33 -17.85 -2.42
N ASN A 203 14.64 -16.73 -2.59
CA ASN A 203 15.28 -15.44 -2.80
C ASN A 203 15.58 -14.77 -1.45
N GLY A 204 16.83 -14.33 -1.26
CA GLY A 204 17.24 -13.55 -0.10
C GLY A 204 17.37 -14.29 1.23
N TYR A 205 17.52 -13.51 2.31
CA TYR A 205 17.91 -14.02 3.63
C TYR A 205 16.90 -15.02 4.25
N SER A 206 15.59 -14.75 4.14
CA SER A 206 14.54 -15.63 4.69
C SER A 206 14.49 -16.98 4.00
N GLY A 207 14.63 -17.00 2.67
CA GLY A 207 14.64 -18.23 1.90
C GLY A 207 15.81 -19.14 2.24
N ILE A 208 17.03 -18.60 2.28
CA ILE A 208 18.23 -19.41 2.63
C ILE A 208 18.18 -19.90 4.08
N LYS A 209 17.64 -19.07 4.98
CA LYS A 209 17.39 -19.49 6.36
C LYS A 209 16.37 -20.64 6.42
N MET A 210 15.34 -20.62 5.58
CA MET A 210 14.38 -21.72 5.45
C MET A 210 15.06 -22.98 4.92
N MET A 211 15.85 -22.89 3.84
CA MET A 211 16.62 -24.03 3.32
C MET A 211 17.53 -24.66 4.37
N TYR A 212 18.29 -23.82 5.09
CA TYR A 212 19.14 -24.26 6.19
C TYR A 212 18.35 -25.00 7.26
N HIS A 213 17.21 -24.45 7.67
CA HIS A 213 16.34 -25.09 8.64
C HIS A 213 15.80 -26.45 8.14
N LEU A 214 15.35 -26.51 6.88
CA LEU A 214 14.82 -27.72 6.29
C LEU A 214 15.89 -28.82 6.21
N LYS A 215 17.13 -28.46 5.90
CA LYS A 215 18.25 -29.39 5.91
C LYS A 215 18.54 -29.96 7.29
N GLU A 216 18.74 -29.05 8.26
CA GLU A 216 19.17 -29.40 9.61
C GLU A 216 18.14 -30.26 10.36
N ASN A 217 16.85 -30.12 10.04
CA ASN A 217 15.78 -30.71 10.85
C ASN A 217 15.03 -31.85 10.15
N TYR A 218 15.10 -31.94 8.82
CA TYR A 218 14.34 -32.94 8.04
C TYR A 218 15.22 -33.72 7.06
N ASP A 219 16.55 -33.57 7.16
CA ASP A 219 17.56 -34.20 6.32
C ASP A 219 17.22 -34.21 4.83
N HIS A 220 16.65 -33.11 4.32
CA HIS A 220 16.44 -33.00 2.88
C HIS A 220 17.78 -33.19 2.17
N SER A 221 17.89 -34.25 1.36
CA SER A 221 19.04 -34.45 0.50
C SER A 221 18.93 -33.41 -0.62
N PHE A 222 19.80 -32.42 -0.59
CA PHE A 222 19.97 -31.54 -1.74
C PHE A 222 20.61 -32.39 -2.83
N LYS A 223 19.82 -32.85 -3.81
CA LYS A 223 20.43 -33.05 -5.12
C LYS A 223 21.11 -31.73 -5.48
N PRO A 224 22.37 -31.75 -5.95
CA PRO A 224 23.13 -30.54 -6.26
C PRO A 224 22.60 -29.80 -7.50
N SER A 225 21.29 -29.80 -7.76
CA SER A 225 20.65 -28.80 -8.60
C SER A 225 20.63 -27.50 -7.79
N ILE A 226 21.73 -26.78 -7.86
CA ILE A 226 22.06 -25.58 -7.10
C ILE A 226 21.30 -24.35 -7.63
N GLU A 227 20.19 -24.55 -8.35
CA GLU A 227 19.38 -23.48 -8.93
C GLU A 227 18.99 -22.35 -7.97
N PRO A 228 18.71 -22.57 -6.65
CA PRO A 228 18.36 -21.47 -5.75
C PRO A 228 19.51 -20.47 -5.50
N LEU A 229 20.76 -20.89 -5.71
CA LEU A 229 21.94 -20.02 -5.69
C LEU A 229 22.49 -19.73 -7.09
N VAL A 230 21.92 -20.29 -8.16
CA VAL A 230 22.58 -20.35 -9.48
C VAL A 230 21.79 -19.72 -10.60
N ASN A 231 20.53 -19.33 -10.42
CA ASN A 231 19.92 -18.41 -11.37
C ASN A 231 20.41 -16.97 -11.14
N PHE A 232 21.67 -16.79 -11.54
CA PHE A 232 22.45 -15.56 -11.53
C PHE A 232 22.50 -14.98 -12.95
N ARG A 233 21.36 -14.80 -13.60
CA ARG A 233 21.13 -13.89 -14.73
C ARG A 233 19.80 -14.22 -15.37
N GLU A 234 18.87 -13.28 -15.33
CA GLU A 234 18.07 -12.99 -16.53
C GLU A 234 17.46 -11.59 -16.60
N ILE A 235 17.68 -10.67 -15.64
CA ILE A 235 16.95 -9.39 -15.68
C ILE A 235 17.71 -8.23 -16.36
N ASN A 236 19.04 -8.27 -16.53
CA ASN A 236 19.74 -7.07 -16.98
C ASN A 236 19.98 -6.95 -18.50
N TYR A 237 19.47 -7.85 -19.36
CA TYR A 237 19.77 -7.74 -20.80
C TYR A 237 18.62 -7.97 -21.79
N MET A 238 17.40 -8.31 -21.40
CA MET A 238 16.26 -8.33 -22.34
C MET A 238 14.95 -7.90 -21.67
N CYS A 239 14.72 -6.59 -21.62
CA CYS A 239 13.37 -6.03 -21.55
C CYS A 239 13.11 -5.25 -22.84
N ASN A 240 12.93 -6.00 -23.94
CA ASN A 240 12.17 -5.55 -25.10
C ASN A 240 11.26 -6.70 -25.51
N GLY A 241 9.96 -6.55 -25.24
CA GLY A 241 8.91 -7.37 -25.84
C GLY A 241 8.55 -8.70 -25.14
N ASN A 242 7.53 -8.63 -24.29
CA ASN A 242 6.47 -9.65 -24.12
C ASN A 242 6.74 -11.02 -23.49
N ASN A 243 7.97 -11.41 -23.14
CA ASN A 243 8.17 -12.62 -22.35
C ASN A 243 8.53 -12.28 -20.90
N HIS A 244 7.56 -12.41 -20.00
CA HIS A 244 7.73 -12.42 -18.54
C HIS A 244 8.52 -13.68 -18.12
N TYR A 245 9.82 -13.75 -18.44
CA TYR A 245 10.70 -14.69 -17.76
C TYR A 245 10.86 -14.21 -16.32
N MET A 246 10.43 -15.05 -15.38
CA MET A 246 10.52 -14.79 -13.94
C MET A 246 11.95 -14.42 -13.59
N GLY A 247 12.13 -13.14 -13.32
CA GLY A 247 13.40 -12.60 -12.89
C GLY A 247 13.90 -13.33 -11.65
N TYR A 248 14.97 -14.08 -11.79
CA TYR A 248 15.60 -14.72 -10.66
C TYR A 248 16.30 -13.66 -9.80
N ASP A 249 15.70 -13.33 -8.66
CA ASP A 249 16.27 -12.37 -7.72
C ASP A 249 17.53 -12.94 -7.08
N LEU A 250 18.65 -12.43 -7.55
CA LEU A 250 19.99 -12.61 -7.03
C LEU A 250 20.02 -12.40 -5.51
N ILE A 251 20.82 -13.20 -4.78
CA ILE A 251 21.25 -12.80 -3.43
C ILE A 251 22.18 -11.60 -3.57
N ASN A 252 21.56 -10.42 -3.62
CA ASN A 252 22.29 -9.18 -3.52
C ASN A 252 22.69 -8.99 -2.05
N ILE A 253 23.88 -9.45 -1.68
CA ILE A 253 24.40 -9.23 -0.32
C ILE A 253 24.72 -7.76 -0.05
N LEU A 254 24.72 -6.94 -1.10
CA LEU A 254 24.84 -5.49 -1.06
C LEU A 254 23.45 -4.83 -1.18
N ASN A 255 22.37 -5.60 -0.97
CA ASN A 255 21.02 -5.06 -0.87
C ASN A 255 20.99 -3.98 0.21
N PRO A 256 20.43 -2.79 -0.09
CA PRO A 256 20.43 -1.64 0.82
C PRO A 256 19.73 -1.91 2.16
N HIS A 257 18.94 -2.98 2.28
CA HIS A 257 18.24 -3.37 3.50
C HIS A 257 18.90 -4.53 4.26
N LEU A 258 19.94 -5.17 3.70
CA LEU A 258 20.59 -6.30 4.37
C LEU A 258 21.49 -5.80 5.51
N LYS A 259 21.23 -6.31 6.72
CA LYS A 259 21.99 -5.94 7.93
C LYS A 259 23.22 -6.82 8.13
N LEU A 260 24.25 -6.30 8.81
CA LEU A 260 25.47 -7.06 9.11
C LEU A 260 25.18 -8.39 9.83
N LYS A 261 24.31 -8.38 10.84
CA LYS A 261 23.92 -9.61 11.54
C LYS A 261 23.23 -10.65 10.64
N GLN A 262 22.57 -10.19 9.57
CA GLN A 262 21.92 -11.09 8.60
C GLN A 262 22.97 -11.67 7.66
N LEU A 263 23.93 -10.86 7.18
CA LEU A 263 25.05 -11.34 6.36
C LEU A 263 25.86 -12.42 7.08
N ILE A 264 26.22 -12.20 8.36
CA ILE A 264 26.95 -13.19 9.17
C ILE A 264 26.18 -14.52 9.27
N LYS A 265 24.86 -14.45 9.51
CA LYS A 265 24.01 -15.64 9.57
C LYS A 265 23.87 -16.32 8.21
N LEU A 266 23.69 -15.52 7.16
CA LEU A 266 23.58 -15.99 5.78
C LEU A 266 24.82 -16.79 5.39
N TYR A 267 25.99 -16.27 5.72
CA TYR A 267 27.25 -16.95 5.49
C TYR A 267 27.31 -18.30 6.20
N LYS A 268 26.95 -18.36 7.49
CA LYS A 268 26.89 -19.62 8.24
C LYS A 268 25.95 -20.63 7.58
N TYR A 269 24.77 -20.18 7.17
CA TYR A 269 23.79 -21.03 6.47
C TYR A 269 24.36 -21.57 5.17
N ILE A 270 25.00 -20.73 4.36
CA ILE A 270 25.60 -21.13 3.09
C ILE A 270 26.74 -22.13 3.34
N ILE A 271 27.67 -21.89 4.28
CA ILE A 271 28.72 -22.88 4.54
C ILE A 271 28.11 -24.25 4.91
N THR A 272 27.18 -24.29 5.86
CA THR A 272 26.64 -25.57 6.32
C THR A 272 25.89 -26.30 5.20
N LEU A 273 25.12 -25.55 4.40
CA LEU A 273 24.39 -26.13 3.27
C LEU A 273 25.33 -26.73 2.21
N TYR A 274 26.46 -26.08 1.91
CA TYR A 274 27.29 -26.40 0.74
C TYR A 274 28.59 -27.13 1.04
N TYR A 275 29.22 -26.86 2.17
CA TYR A 275 30.53 -27.37 2.52
C TYR A 275 30.44 -28.72 3.25
N ASN A 276 29.51 -28.86 4.20
CA ASN A 276 29.38 -30.08 5.00
C ASN A 276 28.73 -31.26 4.23
N ASN A 277 28.07 -31.00 3.10
CA ASN A 277 27.35 -32.03 2.31
C ASN A 277 28.16 -32.59 1.12
N ASN A 278 29.22 -31.91 0.68
CA ASN A 278 29.96 -32.30 -0.51
C ASN A 278 31.35 -32.82 -0.14
N ASN A 279 31.52 -34.15 -0.07
CA ASN A 279 32.83 -34.83 0.01
C ASN A 279 33.77 -34.59 -1.19
N CYS A 280 33.43 -33.67 -2.11
CA CYS A 280 34.27 -33.30 -3.25
C CYS A 280 35.39 -32.33 -2.82
N LEU A 281 36.33 -32.87 -2.05
CA LEU A 281 37.64 -32.31 -1.73
C LEU A 281 38.56 -32.39 -2.97
N ASN A 282 38.37 -31.47 -3.92
CA ASN A 282 39.40 -31.19 -4.93
C ASN A 282 40.14 -29.90 -4.53
N ASN A 283 41.47 -29.88 -4.75
CA ASN A 283 42.50 -28.90 -4.34
C ASN A 283 42.16 -27.39 -4.30
N GLY A 284 41.06 -26.94 -4.91
CA GLY A 284 40.52 -25.58 -4.71
C GLY A 284 39.97 -25.32 -3.31
N THR A 285 39.71 -26.35 -2.49
CA THR A 285 39.11 -26.25 -1.14
C THR A 285 40.02 -25.64 -0.06
N PHE A 286 41.34 -25.78 -0.16
CA PHE A 286 42.26 -25.30 0.88
C PHE A 286 42.19 -23.78 1.12
N LYS A 287 42.06 -23.00 0.03
CA LYS A 287 41.90 -21.54 0.11
C LYS A 287 40.59 -21.12 0.79
N PHE A 288 39.54 -21.93 0.69
CA PHE A 288 38.24 -21.66 1.32
C PHE A 288 38.22 -22.09 2.78
N ASN A 289 38.91 -23.17 3.15
CA ASN A 289 39.03 -23.58 4.55
C ASN A 289 39.69 -22.49 5.37
N ASN A 290 40.75 -21.88 4.85
CA ASN A 290 41.42 -20.77 5.52
C ASN A 290 40.49 -19.56 5.68
N LEU A 291 39.73 -19.20 4.64
CA LEU A 291 38.72 -18.12 4.72
C LEU A 291 37.55 -18.45 5.68
N ILE A 292 37.09 -19.70 5.72
CA ILE A 292 36.06 -20.17 6.66
C ILE A 292 36.59 -20.12 8.10
N ILE A 293 37.83 -20.57 8.32
CA ILE A 293 38.51 -20.51 9.62
C ILE A 293 38.70 -19.06 10.06
N GLU A 294 39.20 -18.17 9.18
CA GLU A 294 39.36 -16.74 9.44
C GLU A 294 38.04 -16.07 9.80
N ILE A 295 36.95 -16.40 9.08
CA ILE A 295 35.65 -15.83 9.39
C ILE A 295 35.04 -16.44 10.65
N ASN A 296 35.25 -17.72 10.93
CA ASN A 296 34.79 -18.36 12.16
C ASN A 296 35.51 -17.82 13.40
N LYS A 297 36.75 -17.33 13.26
CA LYS A 297 37.47 -16.59 14.32
C LYS A 297 36.78 -15.27 14.68
N ILE A 298 35.95 -14.73 13.80
CA ILE A 298 35.23 -13.47 14.05
C ILE A 298 34.00 -13.76 14.90
N THR A 299 34.18 -13.65 16.21
CA THR A 299 33.08 -13.78 17.17
C THR A 299 32.16 -12.55 17.08
N LEU A 300 30.85 -12.77 17.30
CA LEU A 300 29.84 -11.69 17.32
C LEU A 300 30.21 -10.54 18.29
N ASN A 301 31.09 -10.81 19.25
CA ASN A 301 31.57 -9.88 20.26
C ASN A 301 32.45 -8.75 19.68
N HIS A 302 32.94 -8.88 18.44
CA HIS A 302 33.72 -7.84 17.76
C HIS A 302 32.86 -6.67 17.24
N PHE A 303 31.54 -6.84 17.16
CA PHE A 303 30.65 -5.81 16.62
C PHE A 303 29.78 -5.21 17.71
N THR A 304 29.67 -3.89 17.69
CA THR A 304 28.70 -3.19 18.51
C THR A 304 27.27 -3.57 18.09
N LYS A 305 26.33 -3.46 19.03
CA LYS A 305 24.90 -3.65 18.75
C LYS A 305 24.40 -2.73 17.63
N ASN A 306 24.97 -1.53 17.49
CA ASN A 306 24.64 -0.60 16.43
C ASN A 306 25.11 -1.13 15.07
N GLN A 307 26.39 -1.52 14.95
CA GLN A 307 26.95 -2.09 13.71
C GLN A 307 26.18 -3.33 13.25
N LEU A 308 25.83 -4.24 14.17
CA LEU A 308 25.04 -5.43 13.84
C LEU A 308 23.64 -5.10 13.28
N ASN A 309 23.07 -3.96 13.66
CA ASN A 309 21.74 -3.52 13.23
C ASN A 309 21.76 -2.56 12.04
N SER A 310 22.91 -1.98 11.70
CA SER A 310 23.13 -1.18 10.49
C SER A 310 23.10 -2.05 9.23
N THR A 311 22.73 -1.44 8.11
CA THR A 311 22.80 -2.09 6.80
C THR A 311 24.25 -2.15 6.32
N ILE A 312 24.57 -3.10 5.45
CA ILE A 312 25.91 -3.21 4.86
C ILE A 312 26.28 -1.94 4.10
N ARG A 313 25.31 -1.38 3.35
CA ARG A 313 25.45 -0.10 2.64
C ARG A 313 25.80 1.04 3.59
N ASP A 314 25.01 1.22 4.64
CA ASP A 314 25.21 2.32 5.60
C ASP A 314 26.56 2.19 6.30
N LEU A 315 26.97 0.97 6.67
CA LEU A 315 28.29 0.73 7.26
C LEU A 315 29.40 1.16 6.31
N ILE A 316 29.37 0.71 5.06
CA ILE A 316 30.41 1.05 4.09
C ILE A 316 30.45 2.56 3.83
N ILE A 317 29.29 3.22 3.66
CA ILE A 317 29.20 4.66 3.41
C ILE A 317 29.66 5.46 4.64
N GLN A 318 29.13 5.15 5.82
CA GLN A 318 29.49 5.83 7.07
C GLN A 318 31.00 5.74 7.30
N HIS A 319 31.58 4.55 7.09
CA HIS A 319 32.99 4.34 7.34
C HIS A 319 33.92 4.99 6.31
N LYS A 320 33.48 5.14 5.05
CA LYS A 320 34.26 5.89 4.04
C LYS A 320 34.15 7.41 4.19
N THR A 321 33.11 7.90 4.86
CA THR A 321 32.87 9.34 5.05
C THR A 321 33.38 9.87 6.40
N GLN A 322 33.66 9.00 7.38
CA GLN A 322 34.21 9.38 8.68
C GLN A 322 35.75 9.22 8.72
N LEU A 323 36.46 10.30 9.05
CA LEU A 323 37.94 10.36 9.10
C LEU A 323 38.56 9.73 10.36
N SER A 324 37.77 9.35 11.37
CA SER A 324 38.27 8.88 12.68
C SER A 324 38.26 7.35 12.82
N ASN A 325 39.40 6.78 13.24
CA ASN A 325 39.71 5.35 13.44
C ASN A 325 39.75 4.47 12.18
N GLN A 326 40.74 4.71 11.31
CA GLN A 326 40.94 3.99 10.05
C GLN A 326 41.17 2.46 10.20
N GLN A 327 41.75 1.99 11.30
CA GLN A 327 42.12 0.57 11.43
C GLN A 327 40.90 -0.35 11.65
N ASP A 328 40.00 -0.01 12.56
CA ASP A 328 38.77 -0.79 12.80
C ASP A 328 37.84 -0.77 11.58
N VAL A 329 37.85 0.35 10.85
CA VAL A 329 37.12 0.56 9.59
C VAL A 329 37.61 -0.40 8.51
N TYR A 330 38.93 -0.46 8.30
CA TYR A 330 39.53 -1.32 7.29
C TYR A 330 39.19 -2.79 7.57
N ASN A 331 39.31 -3.22 8.83
CA ASN A 331 39.01 -4.58 9.26
C ASN A 331 37.55 -4.98 8.97
N LEU A 332 36.57 -4.11 9.25
CA LEU A 332 35.16 -4.39 8.98
C LEU A 332 34.85 -4.46 7.48
N ILE A 333 35.37 -3.53 6.68
CA ILE A 333 35.14 -3.52 5.23
C ILE A 333 35.81 -4.74 4.58
N GLU A 334 37.03 -5.08 4.99
CA GLU A 334 37.74 -6.27 4.54
C GLU A 334 36.97 -7.54 4.89
N LEU A 335 36.38 -7.61 6.08
CA LEU A 335 35.53 -8.72 6.45
C LEU A 335 34.29 -8.84 5.54
N ILE A 336 33.56 -7.75 5.33
CA ILE A 336 32.39 -7.74 4.43
C ILE A 336 32.82 -8.16 3.01
N HIS A 337 34.00 -7.72 2.56
CA HIS A 337 34.57 -8.15 1.29
C HIS A 337 34.87 -9.64 1.24
N ASN A 338 35.36 -10.22 2.34
CA ASN A 338 35.65 -11.65 2.44
C ASN A 338 34.36 -12.49 2.42
N TYR A 339 33.31 -12.07 3.14
CA TYR A 339 31.97 -12.66 3.00
C TYR A 339 31.50 -12.64 1.54
N TYR A 340 31.66 -11.50 0.87
CA TYR A 340 31.32 -11.35 -0.55
C TYR A 340 32.09 -12.33 -1.44
N LYS A 341 33.41 -12.40 -1.29
CA LYS A 341 34.27 -13.26 -2.13
C LYS A 341 33.83 -14.71 -2.08
N ILE A 342 33.47 -15.20 -0.91
CA ILE A 342 33.09 -16.60 -0.71
C ILE A 342 31.74 -16.88 -1.37
N ILE A 343 30.74 -16.04 -1.10
CA ILE A 343 29.40 -16.19 -1.70
C ILE A 343 29.49 -16.12 -3.23
N PHE A 344 30.25 -15.16 -3.77
CA PHE A 344 30.47 -15.03 -5.21
C PHE A 344 31.25 -16.19 -5.81
N HIS A 345 32.23 -16.75 -5.09
CA HIS A 345 32.97 -17.90 -5.59
C HIS A 345 32.09 -19.15 -5.64
N LEU A 346 31.27 -19.38 -4.59
CA LEU A 346 30.31 -20.46 -4.57
C LEU A 346 29.33 -20.32 -5.74
N SER A 347 28.78 -19.13 -5.99
CA SER A 347 27.89 -18.93 -7.14
C SER A 347 28.61 -19.18 -8.47
N LYS A 348 29.87 -18.75 -8.62
CA LYS A 348 30.67 -19.01 -9.84
C LYS A 348 30.97 -20.49 -10.06
N LYS A 349 31.30 -21.25 -9.02
CA LYS A 349 31.64 -22.69 -9.11
C LYS A 349 30.49 -23.50 -9.70
N TYR A 350 29.27 -23.09 -9.41
CA TYR A 350 28.07 -23.87 -9.67
C TYR A 350 27.19 -23.32 -10.81
N GLN A 351 27.60 -22.22 -11.44
CA GLN A 351 26.97 -21.76 -12.68
C GLN A 351 27.42 -22.57 -13.89
N ASN A 352 26.48 -22.83 -14.80
CA ASN A 352 26.77 -23.43 -16.10
C ASN A 352 27.83 -22.60 -16.85
N LYS A 353 28.80 -23.29 -17.47
CA LYS A 353 29.94 -22.67 -18.18
C LYS A 353 29.56 -21.65 -19.26
N LEU A 354 28.29 -21.63 -19.68
CA LEU A 354 27.76 -20.75 -20.73
C LEU A 354 27.70 -19.27 -20.33
N HIS A 355 27.74 -18.93 -19.04
CA HIS A 355 27.65 -17.53 -18.60
C HIS A 355 28.89 -17.11 -17.78
N LYS A 356 29.66 -16.15 -18.30
CA LYS A 356 30.72 -15.50 -17.52
C LYS A 356 30.07 -14.70 -16.39
N THR A 357 30.27 -15.14 -15.14
CA THR A 357 29.91 -14.39 -13.94
C THR A 357 30.62 -13.03 -13.90
N ARG A 358 29.89 -11.96 -14.20
CA ARG A 358 30.35 -10.61 -13.87
C ARG A 358 29.97 -10.32 -12.42
N LYS A 359 30.83 -9.61 -11.71
CA LYS A 359 30.47 -9.12 -10.38
C LYS A 359 29.47 -7.96 -10.54
N PRO A 360 28.45 -7.83 -9.68
CA PRO A 360 27.62 -6.63 -9.59
C PRO A 360 28.47 -5.35 -9.49
N ILE A 361 27.99 -4.25 -10.06
CA ILE A 361 28.67 -2.95 -10.01
C ILE A 361 28.87 -2.45 -8.58
N GLU A 362 27.95 -2.81 -7.68
CA GLU A 362 28.03 -2.54 -6.25
C GLU A 362 29.32 -3.12 -5.64
N TYR A 363 29.80 -4.28 -6.12
CA TYR A 363 31.10 -4.82 -5.70
C TYR A 363 32.26 -3.87 -6.05
N TYR A 364 32.20 -3.24 -7.21
CA TYR A 364 33.26 -2.34 -7.65
C TYR A 364 33.21 -1.01 -6.90
N ILE A 365 32.01 -0.45 -6.76
CA ILE A 365 31.72 0.76 -5.96
C ILE A 365 32.26 0.60 -4.53
N TYR A 366 31.98 -0.55 -3.91
CA TYR A 366 32.37 -0.75 -2.52
C TYR A 366 33.81 -1.23 -2.32
N PHE A 367 34.38 -2.06 -3.23
CA PHE A 367 35.64 -2.78 -2.96
C PHE A 367 36.77 -2.70 -4.01
N LYS A 368 36.60 -2.10 -5.20
CA LYS A 368 37.65 -2.16 -6.25
C LYS A 368 38.23 -0.83 -6.73
N GLY A 369 37.80 0.29 -6.15
CA GLY A 369 38.36 1.61 -6.41
C GLY A 369 37.61 2.39 -7.49
N ILE A 370 37.89 3.70 -7.53
CA ILE A 370 37.13 4.71 -8.29
C ILE A 370 37.16 4.40 -9.79
N ASP A 371 38.33 4.17 -10.37
CA ASP A 371 38.50 4.04 -11.83
C ASP A 371 37.72 2.86 -12.42
N ARG A 372 37.75 1.72 -11.73
CA ARG A 372 37.05 0.50 -12.18
C ARG A 372 35.54 0.63 -12.05
N ALA A 373 35.07 1.27 -10.99
CA ALA A 373 33.65 1.52 -10.80
C ALA A 373 33.14 2.56 -11.82
N ASN A 374 33.95 3.60 -12.10
CA ASN A 374 33.62 4.62 -13.09
C ASN A 374 33.54 4.03 -14.50
N GLY A 375 34.54 3.25 -14.94
CA GLY A 375 34.51 2.62 -16.27
C GLY A 375 33.32 1.67 -16.47
N LEU A 376 32.84 1.02 -15.40
CA LEU A 376 31.62 0.21 -15.45
C LEU A 376 30.36 1.07 -15.51
N LEU A 377 30.28 2.16 -14.74
CA LEU A 377 29.16 3.09 -14.81
C LEU A 377 29.03 3.67 -16.22
N THR A 378 30.13 4.12 -16.82
CA THR A 378 30.15 4.71 -18.17
C THR A 378 29.80 3.67 -19.24
N SER A 379 30.31 2.43 -19.14
CA SER A 379 29.93 1.38 -20.11
C SER A 379 28.48 0.89 -19.96
N GLU A 380 27.89 0.98 -18.75
CA GLU A 380 26.47 0.63 -18.54
C GLU A 380 25.51 1.72 -19.06
N GLU A 381 25.96 2.96 -19.25
CA GLU A 381 25.14 4.06 -19.80
C GLU A 381 24.60 3.77 -21.20
N GLU A 382 25.43 3.13 -22.02
CA GLU A 382 25.10 2.67 -23.36
C GLU A 382 23.96 1.62 -23.32
N THR A 383 23.73 0.98 -22.18
CA THR A 383 22.83 -0.18 -22.05
C THR A 383 21.51 0.10 -21.30
N GLU A 384 21.10 1.35 -21.11
CA GLU A 384 19.91 1.77 -20.31
C GLU A 384 19.88 1.32 -18.83
N ASN A 385 20.82 0.48 -18.40
CA ASN A 385 20.85 -0.20 -17.11
C ASN A 385 21.44 0.64 -15.95
N CYS A 386 21.89 1.87 -16.21
CA CYS A 386 22.40 2.75 -15.16
C CYS A 386 21.24 3.22 -14.27
N THR A 387 21.15 2.70 -13.05
CA THR A 387 20.06 3.00 -12.11
C THR A 387 20.43 4.12 -11.13
N LEU A 388 19.42 4.89 -10.69
CA LEU A 388 19.54 5.96 -9.70
C LEU A 388 20.39 5.58 -8.47
N HIS A 389 20.12 4.42 -7.86
CA HIS A 389 20.79 4.02 -6.62
C HIS A 389 22.28 3.73 -6.82
N ARG A 390 22.67 3.16 -7.97
CA ARG A 390 24.08 2.87 -8.29
C ARG A 390 24.90 4.14 -8.46
N VAL A 391 24.35 5.12 -9.16
CA VAL A 391 24.99 6.42 -9.35
C VAL A 391 25.16 7.14 -8.03
N GLN A 392 24.11 7.17 -7.21
CA GLN A 392 24.17 7.78 -5.88
C GLN A 392 25.16 7.06 -4.96
N ASP A 393 25.19 5.72 -4.99
CA ASP A 393 26.13 4.92 -4.20
C ASP A 393 27.57 5.15 -4.63
N PHE A 394 27.86 5.20 -5.92
CA PHE A 394 29.19 5.57 -6.40
C PHE A 394 29.59 6.96 -5.90
N PHE A 395 28.71 7.94 -6.05
CA PHE A 395 29.02 9.31 -5.65
C PHE A 395 29.23 9.47 -4.14
N GLN A 396 28.53 8.69 -3.30
CA GLN A 396 28.70 8.75 -1.85
C GLN A 396 29.81 7.84 -1.32
N ALA A 397 29.88 6.61 -1.83
CA ALA A 397 30.71 5.54 -1.31
C ALA A 397 32.05 5.43 -2.03
N THR A 398 32.28 6.14 -3.13
CA THR A 398 33.53 6.04 -3.89
C THR A 398 34.28 7.37 -3.92
N LEU A 399 33.56 8.50 -3.92
CA LEU A 399 34.15 9.84 -3.88
C LEU A 399 34.18 10.34 -2.42
N SER A 400 35.36 10.31 -1.83
CA SER A 400 35.57 10.41 -0.38
C SER A 400 35.63 11.86 0.07
N ASN A 401 36.26 12.71 -0.74
CA ASN A 401 36.38 14.14 -0.46
C ASN A 401 35.57 14.97 -1.47
N LYS A 402 35.42 16.25 -1.12
CA LYS A 402 34.66 17.21 -1.90
C LYS A 402 35.27 17.47 -3.29
N GLN A 403 36.60 17.50 -3.39
CA GLN A 403 37.29 17.75 -4.65
C GLN A 403 37.04 16.61 -5.66
N GLU A 404 37.12 15.36 -5.22
CA GLU A 404 36.81 14.19 -6.05
C GLU A 404 35.37 14.24 -6.59
N LYS A 405 34.42 14.72 -5.79
CA LYS A 405 33.03 14.92 -6.21
C LYS A 405 32.91 16.00 -7.27
N ILE A 406 33.60 17.13 -7.08
CA ILE A 406 33.64 18.23 -8.05
C ILE A 406 34.29 17.76 -9.35
N ASP A 407 35.44 17.10 -9.27
CA ASP A 407 36.16 16.58 -10.43
C ASP A 407 35.32 15.56 -11.19
N PHE A 408 34.60 14.69 -10.50
CA PHE A 408 33.69 13.75 -11.11
C PHE A 408 32.57 14.48 -11.86
N ILE A 409 31.90 15.46 -11.23
CA ILE A 409 30.85 16.27 -11.88
C ILE A 409 31.38 16.95 -13.14
N ASN A 410 32.58 17.55 -13.05
CA ASN A 410 33.18 18.29 -14.14
C ASN A 410 33.56 17.39 -15.32
N LYS A 411 34.10 16.19 -15.04
CA LYS A 411 34.49 15.19 -16.04
C LYS A 411 33.31 14.40 -16.60
N THR A 412 32.20 14.29 -15.87
CA THR A 412 31.02 13.54 -16.33
C THR A 412 30.36 14.26 -17.51
N GLN A 413 30.25 13.56 -18.63
CA GLN A 413 29.52 14.01 -19.83
C GLN A 413 28.10 13.45 -19.89
N SER A 414 27.82 12.42 -19.09
CA SER A 414 26.53 11.74 -19.08
C SER A 414 25.44 12.52 -18.35
N LEU A 415 24.43 12.87 -19.11
CA LEU A 415 23.24 13.56 -18.63
C LEU A 415 22.40 12.66 -17.71
N LYS A 416 22.43 11.34 -17.92
CA LYS A 416 21.73 10.38 -17.05
C LYS A 416 22.34 10.38 -15.65
N ILE A 417 23.67 10.26 -15.56
CA ILE A 417 24.39 10.29 -14.27
C ILE A 417 24.17 11.63 -13.58
N LEU A 418 24.39 12.74 -14.30
CA LEU A 418 24.23 14.08 -13.73
C LEU A 418 22.80 14.26 -13.21
N GLY A 419 21.77 13.82 -13.94
CA GLY A 419 20.39 13.90 -13.49
C GLY A 419 20.13 13.09 -12.22
N HIS A 420 20.62 11.84 -12.15
CA HIS A 420 20.49 11.01 -10.96
C HIS A 420 21.16 11.57 -9.69
N LEU A 421 22.13 12.47 -9.85
CA LEU A 421 22.78 13.17 -8.74
C LEU A 421 22.06 14.43 -8.26
N ALA A 422 21.05 14.91 -8.98
CA ALA A 422 20.44 16.22 -8.72
C ALA A 422 19.91 16.35 -7.30
N ASN A 423 19.09 15.40 -6.86
CA ASN A 423 18.56 15.42 -5.51
C ASN A 423 19.65 15.32 -4.44
N LEU A 424 20.66 14.48 -4.67
CA LEU A 424 21.75 14.28 -3.72
C LEU A 424 22.58 15.53 -3.52
N ILE A 425 22.91 16.25 -4.59
CA ILE A 425 23.74 17.46 -4.54
C ILE A 425 22.91 18.67 -4.09
N LEU A 426 21.74 18.88 -4.68
CA LEU A 426 20.92 20.07 -4.43
C LEU A 426 20.25 20.07 -3.05
N SER A 427 20.05 18.91 -2.44
CA SER A 427 19.55 18.83 -1.06
C SER A 427 20.65 18.93 0.01
N ASN A 428 21.92 18.80 -0.39
CA ASN A 428 23.07 18.92 0.52
C ASN A 428 23.29 20.39 0.94
N ASN A 429 23.95 20.63 2.07
CA ASN A 429 24.32 21.97 2.52
C ASN A 429 25.65 22.48 1.95
N ASP A 430 26.37 21.67 1.16
CA ASP A 430 27.64 22.06 0.54
C ASP A 430 27.43 23.01 -0.66
N ILE A 431 27.59 24.30 -0.41
CA ILE A 431 27.34 25.40 -1.37
C ILE A 431 28.28 25.30 -2.59
N GLU A 432 29.54 24.96 -2.39
CA GLU A 432 30.50 24.93 -3.50
C GLU A 432 30.26 23.73 -4.42
N LEU A 433 29.90 22.57 -3.85
CA LEU A 433 29.51 21.40 -4.65
C LEU A 433 28.26 21.71 -5.48
N LYS A 434 27.28 22.41 -4.88
CA LYS A 434 26.10 22.92 -5.59
C LYS A 434 26.47 23.87 -6.71
N ASN A 435 27.30 24.87 -6.44
CA ASN A 435 27.72 25.86 -7.45
C ASN A 435 28.43 25.21 -8.63
N ASN A 436 29.32 24.24 -8.39
CA ASN A 436 29.99 23.49 -9.47
C ASN A 436 28.99 22.66 -10.28
N TYR A 437 28.09 21.98 -9.58
CA TYR A 437 27.02 21.23 -10.23
C TYR A 437 26.12 22.14 -11.08
N GLU A 438 25.67 23.28 -10.56
CA GLU A 438 24.86 24.26 -11.27
C GLU A 438 25.53 24.78 -12.54
N LYS A 439 26.82 25.14 -12.48
CA LYS A 439 27.60 25.55 -13.67
C LYS A 439 27.62 24.46 -14.74
N LYS A 440 27.73 23.20 -14.33
CA LYS A 440 27.70 22.05 -15.25
C LYS A 440 26.30 21.82 -15.81
N LEU A 441 25.24 22.16 -15.06
CA LEU A 441 23.85 21.96 -15.46
C LEU A 441 23.34 22.99 -16.46
N GLU A 442 23.86 24.22 -16.43
CA GLU A 442 23.35 25.33 -17.25
C GLU A 442 23.13 24.95 -18.73
N PRO A 443 24.08 24.28 -19.42
CA PRO A 443 23.91 23.88 -20.82
C PRO A 443 22.84 22.81 -21.04
N TYR A 444 22.53 22.01 -20.02
CA TYR A 444 21.64 20.85 -20.10
C TYR A 444 20.29 21.08 -19.42
N SER A 445 20.03 22.30 -18.97
CA SER A 445 18.81 22.68 -18.26
C SER A 445 17.52 22.33 -19.03
N ARG A 446 17.59 22.26 -20.37
CA ARG A 446 16.47 21.89 -21.26
C ARG A 446 16.54 20.46 -21.81
N ASP A 447 17.60 19.72 -21.51
CA ASP A 447 17.77 18.35 -22.01
C ASP A 447 16.74 17.40 -21.41
N ILE A 448 16.10 16.60 -22.26
CA ILE A 448 14.99 15.71 -21.86
C ILE A 448 15.49 14.58 -20.97
N ILE A 449 16.65 13.99 -21.27
CA ILE A 449 17.22 12.86 -20.54
C ILE A 449 17.65 13.32 -19.15
N PHE A 450 18.38 14.44 -19.08
CA PHE A 450 18.76 15.05 -17.82
C PHE A 450 17.53 15.36 -16.96
N LYS A 451 16.55 16.08 -17.53
CA LYS A 451 15.30 16.45 -16.86
C LYS A 451 14.59 15.24 -16.26
N GLN A 452 14.40 14.19 -17.06
CA GLN A 452 13.77 12.95 -16.61
C GLN A 452 14.52 12.36 -15.40
N ARG A 453 15.85 12.17 -15.50
CA ARG A 453 16.64 11.54 -14.44
C ARG A 453 16.75 12.43 -13.19
N ALA A 454 16.78 13.75 -13.36
CA ALA A 454 16.73 14.72 -12.28
C ALA A 454 15.44 14.61 -11.48
N LEU A 455 14.29 14.62 -12.16
CA LEU A 455 12.97 14.49 -11.54
C LEU A 455 12.79 13.12 -10.86
N GLU A 456 13.22 12.03 -11.51
CA GLU A 456 13.22 10.68 -10.92
C GLU A 456 14.04 10.59 -9.62
N SER A 457 15.08 11.42 -9.48
CA SER A 457 15.95 11.43 -8.30
C SER A 457 15.35 12.13 -7.08
N ILE A 458 14.33 12.98 -7.26
CA ILE A 458 13.81 13.86 -6.22
C ILE A 458 13.12 13.05 -5.12
N SER A 459 13.69 13.10 -3.91
CA SER A 459 13.15 12.44 -2.73
C SER A 459 12.74 13.40 -1.62
N ASN A 460 13.04 14.70 -1.77
CA ASN A 460 12.66 15.75 -0.82
C ASN A 460 12.20 17.02 -1.55
N THR A 461 11.45 17.87 -0.84
CA THR A 461 10.87 19.09 -1.41
C THR A 461 11.92 20.16 -1.71
N LYS A 462 13.06 20.18 -0.99
CA LYS A 462 14.10 21.21 -1.15
C LYS A 462 14.72 21.24 -2.53
N THR A 463 14.96 20.06 -3.13
CA THR A 463 15.45 19.98 -4.51
C THR A 463 14.43 20.51 -5.50
N LEU A 464 13.14 20.26 -5.26
CA LEU A 464 12.08 20.79 -6.12
C LEU A 464 11.94 22.32 -5.98
N ASP A 465 12.06 22.86 -4.76
CA ASP A 465 12.10 24.30 -4.50
C ASP A 465 13.25 24.99 -5.23
N PHE A 466 14.40 24.31 -5.32
CA PHE A 466 15.54 24.80 -6.08
C PHE A 466 15.19 24.96 -7.57
N PHE A 467 14.62 23.92 -8.19
CA PHE A 467 14.21 23.99 -9.59
C PHE A 467 13.12 25.04 -9.82
N PHE A 468 12.17 25.17 -8.89
CA PHE A 468 11.11 26.17 -8.95
C PHE A 468 11.65 27.60 -8.94
N LYS A 469 12.60 27.91 -8.06
CA LYS A 469 13.23 29.24 -7.99
C LYS A 469 13.96 29.63 -9.27
N LYS A 470 14.42 28.64 -10.05
CA LYS A 470 15.09 28.83 -11.34
C LYS A 470 14.13 28.73 -12.53
N ASP A 471 12.83 28.55 -12.27
CA ASP A 471 11.78 28.23 -13.25
C ASP A 471 12.10 27.03 -14.16
N LEU A 472 12.91 26.09 -13.67
CA LEU A 472 13.32 24.90 -14.41
C LEU A 472 12.27 23.80 -14.24
N TYR A 473 11.79 23.25 -15.36
CA TYR A 473 10.79 22.17 -15.41
C TYR A 473 9.37 22.59 -15.04
N PHE A 474 9.15 23.87 -14.75
CA PHE A 474 7.83 24.43 -14.53
C PHE A 474 7.32 25.07 -15.82
N GLU A 475 7.49 24.48 -17.00
CA GLU A 475 6.85 25.05 -18.21
C GLU A 475 5.33 24.80 -18.18
N ASP A 476 4.51 25.72 -18.70
CA ASP A 476 3.07 25.43 -18.84
C ASP A 476 2.85 24.33 -19.88
N GLY A 477 2.03 23.34 -19.55
CA GLY A 477 1.79 22.18 -20.40
C GLY A 477 2.89 21.12 -20.35
N ASN A 478 3.75 21.10 -19.33
CA ASN A 478 4.77 20.06 -19.22
C ASN A 478 4.17 18.70 -18.77
N GLU A 479 4.87 17.61 -19.05
CA GLU A 479 4.46 16.23 -18.67
C GLU A 479 5.32 15.67 -17.53
N ASN A 480 5.99 16.54 -16.76
CA ASN A 480 7.04 16.14 -15.82
C ASN A 480 6.53 15.30 -14.65
N TRP A 481 5.21 15.31 -14.40
CA TRP A 481 4.55 14.47 -13.41
C TRP A 481 4.89 12.97 -13.59
N LYS A 482 5.12 12.50 -14.82
CA LYS A 482 5.37 11.08 -15.13
C LYS A 482 6.71 10.57 -14.60
N TYR A 483 7.61 11.48 -14.23
CA TYR A 483 8.94 11.15 -13.72
C TYR A 483 9.03 11.18 -12.19
N ILE A 484 8.01 11.71 -11.50
CA ILE A 484 8.02 11.82 -10.04
C ILE A 484 7.40 10.57 -9.41
N LYS A 485 8.25 9.68 -8.89
CA LYS A 485 7.81 8.44 -8.25
C LYS A 485 7.30 8.64 -6.83
N ASN A 486 7.82 9.64 -6.11
CA ASN A 486 7.39 9.91 -4.73
C ASN A 486 6.12 10.77 -4.75
N LYS A 487 5.03 10.22 -4.22
CA LYS A 487 3.73 10.87 -4.16
C LYS A 487 3.72 12.18 -3.38
N GLU A 488 4.43 12.26 -2.25
CA GLU A 488 4.49 13.49 -1.45
C GLU A 488 5.17 14.61 -2.23
N ILE A 489 6.20 14.25 -3.00
CA ILE A 489 6.89 15.18 -3.91
C ILE A 489 5.97 15.61 -5.05
N LEU A 490 5.20 14.69 -5.65
CA LEU A 490 4.24 15.05 -6.70
C LEU A 490 3.17 16.03 -6.18
N ILE A 491 2.63 15.79 -4.99
CA ILE A 491 1.65 16.69 -4.35
C ILE A 491 2.25 18.08 -4.13
N TYR A 492 3.51 18.13 -3.68
CA TYR A 492 4.21 19.38 -3.51
C TYR A 492 4.47 20.08 -4.86
N TYR A 493 4.79 19.33 -5.92
CA TYR A 493 4.94 19.87 -7.27
C TYR A 493 3.64 20.46 -7.81
N GLU A 494 2.53 19.78 -7.63
CA GLU A 494 1.20 20.30 -7.99
C GLU A 494 0.88 21.60 -7.27
N MET A 495 1.26 21.73 -5.99
CA MET A 495 1.13 22.97 -5.24
C MET A 495 1.94 24.10 -5.87
N LEU A 496 3.20 23.85 -6.24
CA LEU A 496 4.08 24.84 -6.88
C LEU A 496 3.57 25.24 -8.28
N MET A 497 3.13 24.28 -9.10
CA MET A 497 2.49 24.56 -10.41
C MET A 497 1.24 25.42 -10.25
N LYS A 498 0.42 25.12 -9.25
CA LYS A 498 -0.77 25.92 -8.92
C LYS A 498 -0.39 27.35 -8.52
N GLN A 499 0.66 27.52 -7.70
CA GLN A 499 1.14 28.84 -7.27
C GLN A 499 1.64 29.68 -8.45
N SER A 500 2.27 29.06 -9.45
CA SER A 500 2.72 29.76 -10.66
C SER A 500 1.65 29.87 -11.75
N SER A 501 0.42 29.43 -11.48
CA SER A 501 -0.69 29.38 -12.46
C SER A 501 -0.36 28.59 -13.73
N LYS A 502 0.51 27.59 -13.62
CA LYS A 502 0.91 26.70 -14.71
C LYS A 502 0.25 25.34 -14.54
N LYS A 503 0.13 24.59 -15.64
CA LYS A 503 -0.57 23.30 -15.69
C LYS A 503 0.33 22.19 -16.23
N PHE A 504 0.12 20.98 -15.73
CA PHE A 504 0.62 19.77 -16.33
C PHE A 504 -0.24 19.35 -17.52
N LYS A 505 0.39 18.95 -18.62
CA LYS A 505 -0.27 18.25 -19.70
C LYS A 505 -0.41 16.78 -19.37
N VAL A 506 -1.61 16.25 -19.53
CA VAL A 506 -1.91 14.83 -19.34
C VAL A 506 -1.93 14.15 -20.71
N ILE A 507 -1.00 13.22 -20.92
CA ILE A 507 -0.91 12.36 -22.11
C ILE A 507 -1.11 10.90 -21.72
N GLU A 508 -1.45 10.04 -22.68
CA GLU A 508 -1.41 8.58 -22.51
C GLU A 508 -0.05 8.09 -22.01
N TYR A 509 -0.08 7.14 -21.09
CA TYR A 509 1.11 6.61 -20.44
C TYR A 509 1.02 5.09 -20.29
N ASP A 510 1.71 4.37 -21.17
CA ASP A 510 1.58 2.92 -21.31
C ASP A 510 2.48 2.11 -20.35
N TYR A 511 3.46 2.74 -19.71
CA TYR A 511 4.45 2.02 -18.90
C TYR A 511 3.91 1.53 -17.55
N ASP A 512 2.99 2.28 -16.95
CA ASP A 512 2.39 1.96 -15.67
C ASP A 512 0.95 2.47 -15.65
N LEU A 513 0.02 1.61 -16.08
CA LEU A 513 -1.43 1.88 -16.12
C LEU A 513 -1.92 2.40 -14.75
N ASN A 514 -1.30 1.93 -13.69
CA ASN A 514 -1.61 2.20 -12.31
C ASN A 514 -1.26 3.65 -11.93
N ILE A 515 -0.04 4.10 -12.26
CA ILE A 515 0.37 5.51 -12.12
C ILE A 515 -0.45 6.40 -13.07
N TYR A 516 -0.66 5.96 -14.31
CA TYR A 516 -1.43 6.72 -15.30
C TYR A 516 -2.84 7.02 -14.80
N MET A 517 -3.51 6.01 -14.26
CA MET A 517 -4.84 6.12 -13.68
C MET A 517 -4.87 7.04 -12.45
N PHE A 518 -3.88 6.93 -11.57
CA PHE A 518 -3.74 7.85 -10.44
C PHE A 518 -3.62 9.31 -10.90
N ILE A 519 -2.96 9.56 -12.02
CA ILE A 519 -2.80 10.89 -12.59
C ILE A 519 -4.07 11.37 -13.28
N LEU A 520 -4.77 10.52 -14.05
CA LEU A 520 -6.08 10.85 -14.60
C LEU A 520 -7.05 11.26 -13.48
N TYR A 521 -7.06 10.53 -12.38
CA TYR A 521 -7.82 10.87 -11.18
C TYR A 521 -7.44 12.25 -10.63
N ARG A 522 -6.15 12.51 -10.40
CA ARG A 522 -5.67 13.81 -9.91
C ARG A 522 -6.02 14.95 -10.86
N ALA A 523 -5.94 14.73 -12.16
CA ALA A 523 -6.24 15.70 -13.20
C ALA A 523 -7.72 16.10 -13.22
N LEU A 524 -8.62 15.12 -13.09
CA LEU A 524 -10.05 15.37 -13.01
C LEU A 524 -10.43 16.13 -11.71
N LEU A 525 -9.71 15.88 -10.61
CA LEU A 525 -9.93 16.58 -9.34
C LEU A 525 -9.34 17.98 -9.29
N ASN A 526 -8.26 18.23 -10.04
CA ASN A 526 -7.51 19.48 -9.99
C ASN A 526 -7.34 20.08 -11.40
N PRO A 527 -8.42 20.47 -12.09
CA PRO A 527 -8.35 21.07 -13.43
C PRO A 527 -7.63 22.43 -13.46
N SER A 528 -7.37 23.02 -12.29
CA SER A 528 -6.50 24.20 -12.16
C SER A 528 -5.01 23.88 -12.34
N VAL A 529 -4.61 22.62 -12.13
CA VAL A 529 -3.22 22.14 -12.16
C VAL A 529 -2.96 21.24 -13.36
N TYR A 530 -4.00 20.67 -13.96
CA TYR A 530 -3.88 19.80 -15.12
C TYR A 530 -4.67 20.35 -16.30
N ARG A 531 -4.18 20.08 -17.50
CA ARG A 531 -4.88 20.31 -18.76
C ARG A 531 -4.76 19.09 -19.64
N PHE A 532 -5.77 18.92 -20.49
CA PHE A 532 -5.77 17.91 -21.54
C PHE A 532 -5.81 18.66 -22.87
N ASP A 533 -4.81 18.45 -23.73
CA ASP A 533 -4.66 19.25 -24.95
C ASP A 533 -5.47 18.66 -26.12
N SER A 534 -5.66 17.33 -26.18
CA SER A 534 -6.54 16.72 -27.17
C SER A 534 -7.14 15.38 -26.73
N CYS A 535 -8.30 15.02 -27.31
CA CYS A 535 -8.86 13.66 -27.13
C CYS A 535 -8.02 12.59 -27.84
N LYS A 536 -7.25 12.98 -28.88
CA LYS A 536 -6.35 12.07 -29.63
C LYS A 536 -5.33 11.41 -28.72
N GLU A 537 -4.86 12.14 -27.73
CA GLU A 537 -3.91 11.66 -26.70
C GLU A 537 -4.53 10.70 -25.68
N LEU A 538 -5.82 10.38 -25.80
CA LEU A 538 -6.54 9.42 -24.94
C LEU A 538 -7.28 8.35 -25.77
N ARG A 539 -7.06 8.31 -27.09
CA ARG A 539 -7.87 7.51 -28.04
C ARG A 539 -7.59 6.01 -27.97
N ASN A 540 -6.35 5.58 -27.72
CA ASN A 540 -6.03 4.15 -27.78
C ASN A 540 -6.75 3.36 -26.68
N ASN A 541 -7.13 4.03 -25.60
CA ASN A 541 -7.80 3.44 -24.44
C ASN A 541 -9.26 3.87 -24.24
N SER A 542 -9.85 4.71 -25.13
CA SER A 542 -11.25 5.14 -25.01
C SER A 542 -12.08 4.84 -26.25
N TYR A 543 -13.24 4.21 -26.05
CA TYR A 543 -14.22 3.93 -27.13
C TYR A 543 -15.01 5.18 -27.58
N LEU A 544 -14.71 6.38 -27.05
CA LEU A 544 -15.45 7.59 -27.35
C LEU A 544 -14.81 8.36 -28.50
N SER A 545 -15.62 8.66 -29.51
CA SER A 545 -15.24 9.58 -30.58
C SER A 545 -15.03 11.00 -30.01
N ASP A 546 -13.92 11.64 -30.41
CA ASP A 546 -13.50 13.05 -30.28
C ASP A 546 -14.36 14.03 -29.49
N THR A 547 -14.70 13.72 -28.25
CA THR A 547 -15.52 14.59 -27.42
C THR A 547 -14.88 14.72 -26.06
N ASN A 548 -14.52 15.96 -25.76
CA ASN A 548 -13.90 16.49 -24.54
C ASN A 548 -12.97 15.52 -23.77
N PRO A 549 -11.67 15.84 -23.64
CA PRO A 549 -10.69 14.91 -23.08
C PRO A 549 -10.91 14.58 -21.60
N TYR A 550 -11.63 15.41 -20.84
CA TYR A 550 -12.03 15.06 -19.46
C TYR A 550 -13.05 13.90 -19.46
N LEU A 551 -13.90 13.80 -20.48
CA LEU A 551 -14.82 12.66 -20.67
C LEU A 551 -14.08 11.42 -21.10
N SER A 552 -13.13 11.55 -22.03
CA SER A 552 -12.27 10.44 -22.41
C SER A 552 -11.51 9.91 -21.18
N ALA A 553 -10.94 10.79 -20.35
CA ALA A 553 -10.28 10.42 -19.11
C ALA A 553 -11.24 9.73 -18.12
N LEU A 554 -12.43 10.29 -17.90
CA LEU A 554 -13.44 9.67 -17.04
C LEU A 554 -13.89 8.31 -17.57
N ASN A 555 -14.07 8.19 -18.88
CA ASN A 555 -14.46 6.95 -19.54
C ASN A 555 -13.37 5.89 -19.46
N ILE A 556 -12.10 6.25 -19.65
CA ILE A 556 -10.95 5.35 -19.39
C ILE A 556 -11.00 4.84 -17.95
N ILE A 557 -11.21 5.75 -16.99
CA ILE A 557 -11.29 5.35 -15.57
C ILE A 557 -12.42 4.37 -15.32
N ILE A 558 -13.57 4.57 -15.97
CA ILE A 558 -14.76 3.72 -15.81
C ILE A 558 -14.62 2.39 -16.57
N GLN A 559 -14.01 2.37 -17.75
CA GLN A 559 -13.82 1.18 -18.56
C GLN A 559 -12.76 0.28 -17.95
N LYS A 560 -11.61 0.87 -17.59
CA LYS A 560 -10.52 0.18 -16.92
C LYS A 560 -10.78 -0.07 -15.44
N LYS A 561 -11.95 0.34 -14.92
CA LYS A 561 -12.36 0.03 -13.55
C LYS A 561 -12.23 -1.47 -13.32
N GLU A 562 -12.77 -2.33 -14.18
CA GLU A 562 -12.78 -3.78 -13.95
C GLU A 562 -11.37 -4.38 -14.03
N ASP A 563 -10.56 -3.96 -15.00
CA ASP A 563 -9.15 -4.36 -15.10
C ASP A 563 -8.35 -3.97 -13.83
N ILE A 564 -8.62 -2.81 -13.24
CA ILE A 564 -7.96 -2.33 -12.02
C ILE A 564 -8.53 -3.00 -10.77
N PHE A 565 -9.85 -3.22 -10.76
CA PHE A 565 -10.55 -3.83 -9.64
C PHE A 565 -10.26 -5.35 -9.55
N LEU A 566 -9.83 -5.98 -10.66
CA LEU A 566 -9.52 -7.41 -10.75
C LEU A 566 -8.01 -7.72 -10.87
N ASN A 567 -7.17 -6.85 -11.47
CA ASN A 567 -5.72 -7.09 -11.57
C ASN A 567 -4.93 -6.55 -10.36
N TYR A 568 -4.78 -7.43 -9.36
CA TYR A 568 -3.65 -7.71 -8.45
C TYR A 568 -2.69 -6.66 -7.86
N ASP A 569 -2.69 -5.37 -8.21
CA ASP A 569 -1.85 -4.37 -7.50
C ASP A 569 -2.70 -3.34 -6.72
N PHE A 570 -3.14 -3.79 -5.54
CA PHE A 570 -4.04 -3.08 -4.62
C PHE A 570 -3.45 -1.84 -3.94
N SER A 571 -2.20 -1.48 -4.21
CA SER A 571 -1.57 -0.28 -3.64
C SER A 571 -2.26 1.02 -4.07
N ILE A 572 -2.92 1.02 -5.25
CA ILE A 572 -3.59 2.19 -5.83
C ILE A 572 -5.09 2.26 -5.52
N PHE A 573 -5.71 1.12 -5.24
CA PHE A 573 -7.11 0.99 -4.80
C PHE A 573 -7.51 1.93 -3.66
N GLN A 574 -6.53 2.33 -2.86
CA GLN A 574 -6.72 3.11 -1.65
C GLN A 574 -6.73 4.63 -1.90
N TYR A 575 -6.54 5.06 -3.14
CA TYR A 575 -6.48 6.48 -3.53
C TYR A 575 -7.63 6.89 -4.43
N PHE A 576 -8.23 5.95 -5.14
CA PHE A 576 -9.54 6.14 -5.73
C PHE A 576 -10.55 6.18 -4.59
N GLN A 577 -11.16 7.35 -4.38
CA GLN A 577 -12.47 7.41 -3.71
C GLN A 577 -13.40 6.35 -4.35
N LYS A 578 -14.39 5.82 -3.61
CA LYS A 578 -15.45 4.96 -4.22
C LYS A 578 -15.83 5.60 -5.57
N PRO A 579 -16.00 4.87 -6.67
CA PRO A 579 -16.30 5.45 -7.98
C PRO A 579 -17.38 6.55 -7.91
N THR A 580 -18.38 6.35 -7.06
CA THR A 580 -19.46 7.30 -6.73
C THR A 580 -18.98 8.64 -6.13
N GLN A 581 -17.94 8.65 -5.31
CA GLN A 581 -17.33 9.85 -4.72
C GLN A 581 -16.39 10.57 -5.71
N LEU A 582 -15.66 9.82 -6.56
CA LEU A 582 -14.87 10.39 -7.64
C LEU A 582 -15.76 11.10 -8.66
N ILE A 583 -16.80 10.41 -9.12
CA ILE A 583 -17.85 10.99 -9.96
C ILE A 583 -18.46 12.22 -9.26
N TYR A 584 -18.44 12.27 -7.91
CA TYR A 584 -18.85 13.43 -7.11
C TYR A 584 -17.97 14.65 -7.07
N GLN A 585 -16.68 14.47 -6.94
CA GLN A 585 -15.80 15.60 -7.03
C GLN A 585 -15.68 16.09 -8.47
N ILE A 586 -15.78 15.18 -9.44
CA ILE A 586 -15.79 15.49 -10.86
C ILE A 586 -17.05 16.28 -11.26
N SER A 587 -18.25 15.84 -10.85
CA SER A 587 -19.50 16.50 -11.23
C SER A 587 -19.67 17.90 -10.65
N ILE A 588 -19.04 18.18 -9.50
CA ILE A 588 -18.98 19.52 -8.90
C ILE A 588 -18.07 20.45 -9.70
N ASN A 589 -17.01 19.90 -10.30
CA ASN A 589 -16.00 20.66 -11.04
C ASN A 589 -16.26 20.74 -12.55
N ILE A 590 -17.16 19.91 -13.09
CA ILE A 590 -17.53 19.88 -14.50
C ILE A 590 -18.62 20.92 -14.80
N SER A 591 -18.38 21.80 -15.77
CA SER A 591 -19.34 22.83 -16.20
C SER A 591 -20.60 22.22 -16.86
N LYS A 592 -21.72 22.97 -16.85
CA LYS A 592 -22.97 22.61 -17.55
C LYS A 592 -22.76 22.34 -19.06
N ASP A 593 -21.73 22.88 -19.68
CA ASP A 593 -21.44 22.71 -21.10
C ASP A 593 -20.77 21.36 -21.39
N LEU A 594 -19.87 20.93 -20.52
CA LEU A 594 -19.26 19.60 -20.58
C LEU A 594 -20.32 18.50 -20.36
N PHE A 595 -21.30 18.78 -19.51
CA PHE A 595 -22.52 17.98 -19.30
C PHE A 595 -23.40 17.85 -20.57
N TYR A 596 -23.49 18.89 -21.40
CA TYR A 596 -24.20 18.82 -22.68
C TYR A 596 -23.43 18.00 -23.73
N ASN A 597 -22.10 17.99 -23.66
CA ASN A 597 -21.26 17.23 -24.59
C ASN A 597 -21.23 15.72 -24.28
N ILE A 598 -21.31 15.31 -23.02
CA ILE A 598 -21.53 13.90 -22.59
C ILE A 598 -22.75 13.29 -23.28
N ARG A 599 -23.84 14.05 -23.33
CA ARG A 599 -25.11 13.63 -23.95
C ARG A 599 -24.96 13.36 -25.44
N ARG A 600 -24.09 14.10 -26.12
CA ARG A 600 -23.94 14.04 -27.58
C ARG A 600 -23.03 12.90 -28.04
N SER A 601 -22.24 12.33 -27.14
CA SER A 601 -21.18 11.37 -27.47
C SER A 601 -21.61 9.89 -27.45
N ASN A 602 -22.90 9.58 -27.33
CA ASN A 602 -23.44 8.20 -27.34
C ASN A 602 -22.63 7.25 -26.44
N ILE A 603 -22.28 7.70 -25.22
CA ILE A 603 -21.62 6.85 -24.22
C ILE A 603 -22.57 5.69 -23.89
N SER A 604 -22.01 4.52 -23.54
CA SER A 604 -22.79 3.30 -23.31
C SER A 604 -24.00 3.54 -22.41
N LYS A 605 -25.10 2.82 -22.69
CA LYS A 605 -26.37 2.97 -21.94
C LYS A 605 -26.20 2.80 -20.42
N ASN A 606 -25.17 2.09 -19.97
CA ASN A 606 -24.88 1.94 -18.54
C ASN A 606 -24.40 3.25 -17.92
N PHE A 607 -23.63 4.06 -18.65
CA PHE A 607 -23.13 5.34 -18.15
C PHE A 607 -24.26 6.35 -17.92
N ASP A 608 -25.21 6.47 -18.85
CA ASP A 608 -26.35 7.39 -18.70
C ASP A 608 -27.19 7.04 -17.46
N PHE A 609 -27.41 5.75 -17.20
CA PHE A 609 -28.15 5.32 -16.03
C PHE A 609 -27.38 5.54 -14.72
N ILE A 610 -26.09 5.18 -14.69
CA ILE A 610 -25.16 5.49 -13.58
C ILE A 610 -25.20 6.99 -13.28
N PHE A 611 -25.17 7.81 -14.33
CA PHE A 611 -25.16 9.26 -14.25
C PHE A 611 -26.48 9.83 -13.69
N ILE A 612 -27.62 9.30 -14.12
CA ILE A 612 -28.93 9.66 -13.56
C ILE A 612 -28.96 9.35 -12.06
N LEU A 613 -28.68 8.10 -11.67
CA LEU A 613 -28.67 7.71 -10.26
C LEU A 613 -27.73 8.59 -9.42
N TYR A 614 -26.64 9.01 -10.05
CA TYR A 614 -25.67 9.89 -9.47
C TYR A 614 -26.18 11.35 -9.30
N LEU A 615 -26.91 11.92 -10.27
CA LEU A 615 -27.59 13.22 -10.10
C LEU A 615 -28.56 13.19 -8.91
N PHE A 616 -29.29 12.09 -8.76
CA PHE A 616 -30.14 11.86 -7.59
C PHE A 616 -29.32 11.80 -6.30
N TYR A 617 -28.21 11.06 -6.26
CA TYR A 617 -27.32 11.00 -5.09
C TYR A 617 -26.86 12.38 -4.60
N CYS A 618 -26.61 13.31 -5.54
CA CYS A 618 -26.13 14.66 -5.26
C CYS A 618 -27.20 15.65 -4.85
N GLY A 619 -28.47 15.25 -4.81
CA GLY A 619 -29.58 16.15 -4.59
C GLY A 619 -29.95 17.03 -5.80
N ARG A 620 -29.32 16.81 -6.97
CA ARG A 620 -29.69 17.43 -8.27
C ARG A 620 -30.88 16.70 -8.90
N ILE A 621 -31.95 16.62 -8.10
CA ILE A 621 -33.13 15.79 -8.38
C ILE A 621 -33.87 16.29 -9.62
N LYS A 622 -33.94 17.62 -9.82
CA LYS A 622 -34.65 18.22 -10.96
C LYS A 622 -34.00 17.79 -12.26
N GLU A 623 -32.68 17.92 -12.34
CA GLU A 623 -31.89 17.51 -13.50
C GLU A 623 -31.97 15.99 -13.71
N GLY A 624 -31.88 15.18 -12.64
CA GLY A 624 -32.04 13.73 -12.74
C GLY A 624 -33.40 13.31 -13.32
N ILE A 625 -34.48 13.99 -12.94
CA ILE A 625 -35.83 13.74 -13.48
C ILE A 625 -35.93 14.19 -14.94
N GLU A 626 -35.46 15.40 -15.28
CA GLU A 626 -35.47 15.91 -16.65
C GLU A 626 -34.74 14.94 -17.60
N TYR A 627 -33.65 14.32 -17.14
CA TYR A 627 -32.92 13.30 -17.90
C TYR A 627 -33.72 12.01 -18.07
N LEU A 628 -34.31 11.49 -16.99
CA LEU A 628 -35.18 10.30 -17.07
C LEU A 628 -36.38 10.49 -18.00
N GLU A 629 -36.91 11.71 -18.10
CA GLU A 629 -38.02 12.04 -19.00
C GLU A 629 -37.60 12.01 -20.46
N GLN A 630 -36.36 12.41 -20.77
CA GLN A 630 -35.82 12.42 -22.12
C GLN A 630 -35.33 11.05 -22.59
N LEU A 631 -35.16 10.11 -21.66
CA LEU A 631 -34.54 8.80 -21.87
C LEU A 631 -35.55 7.67 -21.58
N SER A 632 -36.63 7.62 -22.36
CA SER A 632 -37.71 6.63 -22.20
C SER A 632 -37.24 5.17 -22.31
N THR A 633 -36.12 4.92 -23.01
CA THR A 633 -35.47 3.62 -23.16
C THR A 633 -34.75 3.13 -21.90
N TYR A 634 -34.55 3.99 -20.90
CA TYR A 634 -33.82 3.69 -19.65
C TYR A 634 -34.76 3.48 -18.47
N TRP A 635 -36.04 3.28 -18.78
CA TRP A 635 -37.09 3.00 -17.81
C TRP A 635 -37.13 1.54 -17.37
N ASP A 636 -36.11 0.73 -17.66
CA ASP A 636 -35.98 -0.61 -17.12
C ASP A 636 -34.64 -0.74 -16.38
N ILE A 637 -34.70 -0.53 -15.07
CA ILE A 637 -33.54 -0.56 -14.18
C ILE A 637 -33.04 -2.01 -14.03
N GLU A 638 -33.88 -3.02 -14.30
CA GLU A 638 -33.51 -4.42 -14.09
C GLU A 638 -32.40 -4.90 -15.04
N LEU A 639 -32.27 -4.26 -16.22
CA LEU A 639 -31.19 -4.50 -17.17
C LEU A 639 -29.79 -4.11 -16.63
N TYR A 640 -29.74 -3.30 -15.57
CA TYR A 640 -28.52 -2.68 -15.02
C TYR A 640 -28.12 -3.34 -13.68
N SER A 641 -28.20 -4.66 -13.63
CA SER A 641 -28.14 -5.45 -12.39
C SER A 641 -26.84 -5.30 -11.59
N GLN A 642 -25.74 -4.91 -12.23
CA GLN A 642 -24.46 -4.69 -11.55
C GLN A 642 -24.40 -3.34 -10.82
N GLU A 643 -25.25 -2.37 -11.20
CA GLU A 643 -25.24 -1.01 -10.64
C GLU A 643 -26.22 -0.82 -9.46
N TYR A 644 -26.93 -1.88 -9.05
CA TYR A 644 -27.87 -1.87 -7.91
C TYR A 644 -27.25 -1.35 -6.61
N ASN A 645 -25.94 -1.58 -6.41
CA ASN A 645 -25.23 -1.10 -5.22
C ASN A 645 -25.31 0.43 -5.05
N MET A 646 -25.45 1.21 -6.12
CA MET A 646 -25.62 2.67 -6.01
C MET A 646 -27.02 3.09 -5.57
N LEU A 647 -28.07 2.33 -5.90
CA LEU A 647 -29.41 2.59 -5.38
C LEU A 647 -29.42 2.49 -3.86
N PHE A 648 -28.66 1.52 -3.32
CA PHE A 648 -28.42 1.36 -1.89
C PHE A 648 -27.60 2.49 -1.26
N GLU A 649 -27.10 3.45 -2.03
CA GLU A 649 -26.40 4.63 -1.51
C GLU A 649 -27.27 5.90 -1.62
N LEU A 650 -28.40 5.87 -2.35
CA LEU A 650 -29.27 7.03 -2.53
C LEU A 650 -29.83 7.59 -1.20
N PRO A 651 -29.70 8.90 -0.93
CA PRO A 651 -30.34 9.52 0.22
C PRO A 651 -31.86 9.44 0.15
N PHE A 652 -32.53 9.63 1.30
CA PHE A 652 -33.98 9.55 1.44
C PHE A 652 -34.77 10.34 0.38
N LYS A 653 -34.52 11.65 0.26
CA LYS A 653 -35.31 12.56 -0.61
C LYS A 653 -35.13 12.25 -2.11
N PRO A 654 -33.91 11.98 -2.61
CA PRO A 654 -33.72 11.46 -3.96
C PRO A 654 -34.43 10.14 -4.26
N LEU A 655 -34.29 9.14 -3.37
CA LEU A 655 -34.95 7.84 -3.55
C LEU A 655 -36.48 7.99 -3.57
N GLU A 656 -37.03 8.81 -2.68
CA GLU A 656 -38.46 9.13 -2.66
C GLU A 656 -38.93 9.74 -4.00
N LYS A 657 -38.17 10.69 -4.55
CA LYS A 657 -38.52 11.36 -5.81
C LYS A 657 -38.42 10.43 -7.01
N LEU A 658 -37.43 9.54 -7.02
CA LEU A 658 -37.26 8.52 -8.05
C LEU A 658 -38.40 7.50 -8.03
N ILE A 659 -38.82 7.07 -6.83
CA ILE A 659 -39.99 6.20 -6.64
C ILE A 659 -41.24 6.89 -7.18
N VAL A 660 -41.49 8.15 -6.80
CA VAL A 660 -42.65 8.91 -7.28
C VAL A 660 -42.62 9.09 -8.81
N PHE A 661 -41.45 9.30 -9.39
CA PHE A 661 -41.28 9.39 -10.83
C PHE A 661 -41.74 8.10 -11.53
N PHE A 662 -41.22 6.94 -11.11
CA PHE A 662 -41.58 5.67 -11.76
C PHE A 662 -43.01 5.21 -11.48
N ILE A 663 -43.60 5.58 -10.34
CA ILE A 663 -45.05 5.40 -10.10
C ILE A 663 -45.85 6.16 -11.15
N LYS A 664 -45.54 7.45 -11.37
CA LYS A 664 -46.25 8.29 -12.34
C LYS A 664 -46.08 7.85 -13.80
N LYS A 665 -45.01 7.13 -14.11
CA LYS A 665 -44.72 6.58 -15.43
C LYS A 665 -45.18 5.12 -15.57
N GLU A 666 -45.88 4.58 -14.58
CA GLU A 666 -46.42 3.21 -14.57
C GLU A 666 -45.34 2.11 -14.76
N LYS A 667 -44.12 2.37 -14.28
CA LYS A 667 -42.99 1.43 -14.34
C LYS A 667 -42.92 0.58 -13.08
N VAL A 668 -43.77 -0.44 -13.04
CA VAL A 668 -43.98 -1.31 -11.87
C VAL A 668 -42.70 -2.03 -11.42
N ASN A 669 -41.87 -2.53 -12.34
CA ASN A 669 -40.63 -3.24 -11.98
C ASN A 669 -39.63 -2.32 -11.26
N ASN A 670 -39.36 -1.13 -11.80
CA ASN A 670 -38.51 -0.12 -11.17
C ASN A 670 -39.04 0.36 -9.83
N PHE A 671 -40.36 0.57 -9.76
CA PHE A 671 -41.03 0.92 -8.52
C PHE A 671 -40.78 -0.16 -7.45
N ASN A 672 -41.04 -1.43 -7.78
CA ASN A 672 -40.86 -2.55 -6.87
C ASN A 672 -39.42 -2.63 -6.38
N LEU A 673 -38.46 -2.54 -7.29
CA LEU A 673 -37.04 -2.52 -6.96
C LEU A 673 -36.69 -1.39 -5.99
N LEU A 674 -37.08 -0.15 -6.29
CA LEU A 674 -36.74 1.01 -5.45
C LEU A 674 -37.42 0.95 -4.09
N ILE A 675 -38.61 0.36 -4.01
CA ILE A 675 -39.30 0.09 -2.73
C ILE A 675 -38.58 -1.02 -1.96
N LYS A 676 -38.03 -2.06 -2.61
CA LYS A 676 -37.13 -3.03 -1.95
C LYS A 676 -35.92 -2.32 -1.34
N VAL A 677 -35.28 -1.43 -2.09
CA VAL A 677 -34.16 -0.61 -1.58
C VAL A 677 -34.59 0.23 -0.37
N ALA A 678 -35.75 0.88 -0.44
CA ALA A 678 -36.30 1.66 0.68
C ALA A 678 -36.61 0.78 1.90
N ALA A 679 -37.08 -0.46 1.70
CA ALA A 679 -37.34 -1.43 2.77
C ALA A 679 -36.06 -1.87 3.46
N ILE A 680 -35.03 -2.21 2.68
CA ILE A 680 -33.70 -2.59 3.16
C ILE A 680 -33.11 -1.46 4.01
N LYS A 681 -33.27 -0.20 3.56
CA LYS A 681 -32.81 1.00 4.29
C LYS A 681 -33.67 1.42 5.48
N GLY A 682 -34.83 0.79 5.70
CA GLY A 682 -35.75 1.17 6.77
C GLY A 682 -36.38 2.56 6.59
N TYR A 683 -36.53 3.07 5.36
CA TYR A 683 -37.07 4.40 5.08
C TYR A 683 -38.59 4.47 5.22
N LEU A 684 -39.11 4.29 6.44
CA LEU A 684 -40.53 4.29 6.79
C LEU A 684 -41.32 5.47 6.21
N GLN A 685 -40.72 6.67 6.15
CA GLN A 685 -41.40 7.85 5.62
C GLN A 685 -41.73 7.73 4.13
N ILE A 686 -40.93 7.00 3.34
CA ILE A 686 -41.24 6.72 1.92
C ILE A 686 -42.51 5.88 1.86
N PHE A 687 -42.60 4.81 2.65
CA PHE A 687 -43.77 3.94 2.71
C PHE A 687 -45.03 4.72 3.12
N LYS A 688 -44.96 5.48 4.22
CA LYS A 688 -46.09 6.34 4.66
C LYS A 688 -46.58 7.26 3.55
N LYS A 689 -45.65 7.93 2.85
CA LYS A 689 -45.98 8.92 1.82
C LYS A 689 -46.48 8.29 0.53
N VAL A 690 -45.83 7.24 0.07
CA VAL A 690 -46.21 6.51 -1.15
C VAL A 690 -47.58 5.87 -0.94
N PHE A 691 -47.78 5.19 0.18
CA PHE A 691 -48.99 4.41 0.46
C PHE A 691 -50.20 5.32 0.70
N SER A 692 -50.02 6.47 1.36
CA SER A 692 -51.11 7.44 1.58
C SER A 692 -51.50 8.20 0.31
N LYS A 693 -50.53 8.55 -0.54
CA LYS A 693 -50.77 9.46 -1.66
C LYS A 693 -51.14 8.78 -2.98
N TYR A 694 -50.56 7.62 -3.26
CA TYR A 694 -50.71 6.96 -4.57
C TYR A 694 -51.55 5.68 -4.48
N GLY A 695 -52.05 5.34 -3.29
CA GLY A 695 -52.42 3.96 -3.00
C GLY A 695 -51.22 3.04 -3.18
N ILE A 696 -51.40 1.74 -3.08
CA ILE A 696 -50.32 0.80 -3.35
C ILE A 696 -50.85 -0.23 -4.31
N PHE A 697 -50.11 -0.37 -5.41
CA PHE A 697 -50.36 -1.28 -6.51
C PHE A 697 -51.62 -0.91 -7.27
N LEU A 698 -51.43 -0.10 -8.30
CA LEU A 698 -52.39 0.02 -9.40
C LEU A 698 -52.77 -1.41 -9.85
N ASN A 699 -54.04 -1.77 -9.68
CA ASN A 699 -54.70 -2.95 -10.24
C ASN A 699 -54.19 -4.35 -9.84
N LYS A 700 -53.86 -4.61 -8.57
CA LYS A 700 -53.61 -5.99 -8.09
C LYS A 700 -54.74 -6.52 -7.22
N ASN A 701 -55.12 -7.78 -7.45
CA ASN A 701 -56.11 -8.47 -6.62
C ASN A 701 -55.61 -8.62 -5.16
N SER A 702 -56.53 -8.85 -4.22
CA SER A 702 -56.25 -8.90 -2.77
C SER A 702 -55.17 -9.94 -2.40
N SER A 703 -55.09 -11.04 -3.15
CA SER A 703 -54.08 -12.09 -2.95
C SER A 703 -52.67 -11.63 -3.30
N GLN A 704 -52.49 -10.97 -4.44
CA GLN A 704 -51.18 -10.47 -4.88
C GLN A 704 -50.72 -9.29 -4.00
N TYR A 705 -51.66 -8.46 -3.54
CA TYR A 705 -51.40 -7.41 -2.53
C TYR A 705 -50.80 -7.98 -1.25
N LYS A 706 -51.42 -9.02 -0.69
CA LYS A 706 -50.95 -9.66 0.54
C LYS A 706 -49.53 -10.21 0.37
N LYS A 707 -49.27 -10.95 -0.71
CA LYS A 707 -47.95 -11.52 -1.02
C LYS A 707 -46.84 -10.46 -1.11
N GLU A 708 -47.12 -9.31 -1.73
CA GLU A 708 -46.12 -8.26 -1.90
C GLU A 708 -45.81 -7.52 -0.59
N ILE A 709 -46.82 -7.26 0.24
CA ILE A 709 -46.58 -6.69 1.57
C ILE A 709 -45.85 -7.68 2.47
N GLU A 710 -46.22 -8.96 2.44
CA GLU A 710 -45.50 -10.02 3.19
C GLU A 710 -44.04 -10.12 2.77
N PHE A 711 -43.76 -9.96 1.47
CA PHE A 711 -42.41 -9.89 0.95
C PHE A 711 -41.63 -8.67 1.49
N PHE A 712 -42.22 -7.47 1.51
CA PHE A 712 -41.57 -6.30 2.12
C PHE A 712 -41.41 -6.42 3.64
N ILE A 713 -42.35 -7.09 4.33
CA ILE A 713 -42.23 -7.42 5.75
C ILE A 713 -41.04 -8.37 5.97
N SER A 714 -40.86 -9.39 5.12
CA SER A 714 -39.73 -10.32 5.26
C SER A 714 -38.39 -9.62 5.06
N ILE A 715 -38.29 -8.73 4.06
CA ILE A 715 -37.11 -7.87 3.86
C ILE A 715 -36.89 -6.96 5.06
N ALA A 716 -37.92 -6.26 5.54
CA ALA A 716 -37.77 -5.36 6.68
C ALA A 716 -37.30 -6.13 7.94
N ARG A 717 -37.77 -7.36 8.15
CA ARG A 717 -37.30 -8.26 9.23
C ARG A 717 -35.85 -8.67 9.04
N SER A 718 -35.43 -9.08 7.84
CA SER A 718 -34.05 -9.52 7.59
C SER A 718 -33.02 -8.40 7.83
N PHE A 719 -33.45 -7.14 7.81
CA PHE A 719 -32.63 -5.95 8.10
C PHE A 719 -32.96 -5.28 9.46
N ASN A 720 -33.68 -5.97 10.36
CA ASN A 720 -34.02 -5.49 11.71
C ASN A 720 -34.74 -4.12 11.75
N ASN A 721 -35.62 -3.85 10.79
CA ASN A 721 -36.37 -2.60 10.68
C ASN A 721 -37.77 -2.70 11.34
N ASP A 722 -37.83 -2.86 12.66
CA ASP A 722 -39.07 -3.13 13.41
C ASP A 722 -40.19 -2.11 13.21
N ASN A 723 -39.84 -0.82 13.08
CA ASN A 723 -40.80 0.24 12.83
C ASN A 723 -41.49 0.09 11.46
N LEU A 724 -40.75 -0.37 10.45
CA LEU A 724 -41.30 -0.64 9.13
C LEU A 724 -42.14 -1.92 9.15
N VAL A 725 -41.68 -2.98 9.83
CA VAL A 725 -42.45 -4.23 10.02
C VAL A 725 -43.79 -3.94 10.68
N LYS A 726 -43.81 -3.17 11.77
CA LYS A 726 -45.03 -2.78 12.48
C LYS A 726 -45.97 -1.98 11.58
N PHE A 727 -45.43 -1.00 10.84
CA PHE A 727 -46.22 -0.20 9.90
C PHE A 727 -46.85 -1.06 8.80
N LEU A 728 -46.07 -1.92 8.14
CA LEU A 728 -46.54 -2.78 7.06
C LEU A 728 -47.55 -3.83 7.55
N THR A 729 -47.34 -4.39 8.74
CA THR A 729 -48.27 -5.37 9.34
C THR A 729 -49.60 -4.73 9.70
N ASN A 730 -49.58 -3.54 10.31
CA ASN A 730 -50.80 -2.79 10.62
C ASN A 730 -51.54 -2.41 9.33
N HIS A 731 -50.79 -1.99 8.31
CA HIS A 731 -51.38 -1.64 7.01
C HIS A 731 -52.03 -2.86 6.33
N LEU A 732 -51.39 -4.03 6.40
CA LEU A 732 -51.93 -5.30 5.88
C LEU A 732 -53.24 -5.68 6.59
N ASN A 733 -53.25 -5.63 7.92
CA ASN A 733 -54.41 -6.00 8.74
C ASN A 733 -55.60 -5.05 8.54
N ASN A 734 -55.35 -3.77 8.33
CA ASN A 734 -56.39 -2.76 8.15
C ASN A 734 -57.05 -2.80 6.76
N LYS A 735 -56.44 -3.44 5.77
CA LYS A 735 -56.97 -3.53 4.39
C LYS A 735 -57.57 -4.90 4.04
N ILE A 736 -57.24 -5.93 4.82
CA ILE A 736 -57.84 -7.27 4.71
C ILE A 736 -59.19 -7.32 5.45
N LYS A 737 -59.39 -6.43 6.43
CA LYS A 737 -60.71 -6.06 6.94
C LYS A 737 -61.35 -5.09 5.97
#